data_AF-A0A560BW71-F1
#
_entry.id   AF-A0A560BW71-F1
#
_cell.length_a   1.000
_cell.length_b   1.000
_cell.length_c   1.000
_cell.angle_alpha   90.00
_cell.angle_beta   90.00
_cell.angle_gamma   90.00
#
_symmetry.space_group_name_H-M   'P 1'
#
loop_
_entity.id
_entity.type
_entity.pdbx_description
1 polymer ?
#
loop_
_entity_poly.entity_id
_entity_poly.type
_entity_poly.pdbx_seq_one_letter_code
_entity_poly.pdbx_strand_id
1 'polypeptide(L)'
;MASPLNPVGTSIVGTNNNDTLTGSSSDDILLGLLGADRLVGGAGNDTLRGGLGTDAMDGGAGDDWLVVADTFQGSENSGYAESYVGGSGYDVILAAGNLANSTMEGIEEIQHFGGNLILPSTLPSELRLVRPFKAETVEAITVGYGTDGITDLSQVTVERIREIRVAGKGVMGTAGADLIMNYSTDTGPTLQGGAGNDTVFSSFSGSGGREILLDGGDGDDLIVHFAGGAPTVQGTIVGGAGYDTLFLNTGTFLGTVSGVEEALGSLSLTPAEFANIPLYRGSSSFDRLTLASAGSADFSAVTLKSIEEIAGSNGNDTIIGSAGADSINGGRGADLLQGGNGDDSLVGGGGSDTLDGGEGIDTAVFPQTLEIVPGTRRYQITVSGSDVIVTGADSSGNNSVVTLRNIERLQFRNDIYDLNLQLLGSAQTLTGTGLSETLTGGAFSDVLHSNGGNDSLIGGDGDDTLNGHVGNDTLIGGAGNDRLADYPGGLLGGGINLLDGGAGDDIFELSGKSTDLPDTVRGGSGYDVLIINGGYASHVIVEDVEELQLSANQFVRMSPDVINGFSAIISARSSGYIQPISTIELAQAGLVDLSGKTVLLGTLRGSGLADTLIAPSTGGVTLDGAEGNDTLTGGEGNDTLIGGFGTDSLSGGAGDDRFILTFRDAGLAETIEGGSGHDVLSLFGGDDPVDKLPSGTADDFSHLTVGAVEELWIGSDAYGGNISLLLHPDTLGNFVRFVDATQEVNNNDYTPITLRFSASGTLDLSGTELLGDFRFVGAAGADTITGSTGSDILSGGSGDDRFAGGGGRDSLSGDSGDDRLEGGDGDDTLLGGAGNDTLVGGSGTDVAVFNGAYANYEITRDGGTLTVRDKIGSNGTDTLSGIEQLTFSDRTIAAPTGPAPRLDFDGNGRADLVWQNAQGGLTLWSMNGAQATATFMGDAGSTDWRPAGFKDFSGDGKADILWRSQSAGIMSLWTMDGQGGVAAVSAVGDPGSTDWQVAATQDFTGDGQTDILWRSASQGIMSLWTMNGTSVAAVSAVGDPGSTDWQIAAVEDFSGDGRPDILWRSASQGNMSLWTMNGTQVSKVSVVGDPGSLDWQIAGTADFTGDGQTDILWRSQSTGTMSLWEMHGTDVFKVQPVGDPGSTDWQIAKLDDFTGDGQTDILWRSQSSGTLSLWSMNGITVQSAQMMDAAPQQGWSLL
;
A
#
# COMPACT_ATOMS: atom_id res chain seq x y z
N MET A 1 32.89 33.39 0.85
CA MET A 1 33.41 34.67 0.34
C MET A 1 33.79 34.49 -1.12
N ALA A 2 33.48 35.49 -1.94
CA ALA A 2 33.65 35.46 -3.40
C ALA A 2 35.14 35.31 -3.78
N SER A 3 35.41 34.47 -4.78
CA SER A 3 36.72 34.34 -5.41
C SER A 3 37.25 35.71 -5.83
N PRO A 4 38.53 36.05 -5.56
CA PRO A 4 39.11 37.24 -6.14
C PRO A 4 39.15 37.08 -7.66
N LEU A 5 39.00 38.24 -8.28
CA LEU A 5 38.82 38.48 -9.69
C LEU A 5 39.84 37.71 -10.55
N ASN A 6 39.36 37.25 -11.71
CA ASN A 6 40.15 36.62 -12.75
C ASN A 6 41.26 37.60 -13.19
N PRO A 7 42.56 37.35 -12.96
CA PRO A 7 43.59 38.35 -13.21
C PRO A 7 43.75 38.58 -14.71
N VAL A 8 43.64 39.84 -15.14
CA VAL A 8 43.88 40.27 -16.53
C VAL A 8 45.33 40.76 -16.71
N GLY A 9 46.12 40.86 -15.63
CA GLY A 9 47.54 41.23 -15.67
C GLY A 9 48.54 40.08 -15.53
N THR A 10 49.81 40.44 -15.45
CA THR A 10 50.98 39.55 -15.43
C THR A 10 51.33 39.09 -14.02
N SER A 11 51.77 37.83 -13.89
CA SER A 11 52.34 37.31 -12.64
C SER A 11 53.86 37.26 -12.76
N ILE A 12 54.55 38.00 -11.91
CA ILE A 12 56.01 38.15 -11.89
C ILE A 12 56.53 37.55 -10.58
N VAL A 13 57.40 36.56 -10.68
CA VAL A 13 58.03 35.90 -9.53
C VAL A 13 59.54 36.14 -9.57
N GLY A 14 60.06 36.70 -8.49
CA GLY A 14 61.47 36.92 -8.21
C GLY A 14 62.24 35.63 -7.92
N THR A 15 63.45 35.81 -7.44
CA THR A 15 64.38 34.77 -7.03
C THR A 15 64.60 34.81 -5.52
N ASN A 16 65.44 33.92 -4.99
CA ASN A 16 65.80 33.96 -3.57
C ASN A 16 66.95 34.94 -3.28
N ASN A 17 67.10 36.02 -4.06
CA ASN A 17 68.05 37.11 -3.82
C ASN A 17 67.30 38.45 -3.83
N ASN A 18 67.96 39.54 -3.45
CA ASN A 18 67.38 40.88 -3.56
C ASN A 18 66.99 41.22 -5.02
N ASP A 19 65.71 41.23 -5.29
CA ASP A 19 65.11 41.44 -6.60
C ASP A 19 64.43 42.81 -6.72
N THR A 20 64.29 43.29 -7.95
CA THR A 20 63.46 44.47 -8.24
C THR A 20 62.42 44.08 -9.26
N LEU A 21 61.17 44.02 -8.81
CA LEU A 21 60.02 43.63 -9.61
C LEU A 21 59.18 44.87 -9.90
N THR A 22 58.77 45.03 -11.15
CA THR A 22 57.95 46.16 -11.58
C THR A 22 56.82 45.64 -12.45
N GLY A 23 55.59 45.91 -12.02
CA GLY A 23 54.39 45.61 -12.76
C GLY A 23 54.15 46.62 -13.88
N SER A 24 52.99 46.50 -14.46
CA SER A 24 52.54 47.13 -15.69
C SER A 24 51.47 48.17 -15.37
N SER A 25 50.52 48.36 -16.28
CA SER A 25 49.38 49.24 -16.07
C SER A 25 48.08 48.43 -15.99
N SER A 26 48.15 47.21 -15.48
CA SER A 26 47.06 46.23 -15.35
C SER A 26 47.25 45.46 -14.05
N ASP A 27 46.18 44.86 -13.52
CA ASP A 27 46.18 44.14 -12.23
C ASP A 27 47.21 42.98 -12.19
N ASP A 28 48.40 43.25 -11.64
CA ASP A 28 49.57 42.38 -11.62
C ASP A 28 49.74 41.67 -10.27
N ILE A 29 50.45 40.52 -10.28
CA ILE A 29 50.83 39.79 -9.05
C ILE A 29 52.35 39.69 -8.98
N LEU A 30 52.97 40.37 -8.02
CA LEU A 30 54.42 40.41 -7.82
C LEU A 30 54.81 39.61 -6.57
N LEU A 31 55.70 38.63 -6.71
CA LEU A 31 56.18 37.75 -5.62
C LEU A 31 57.71 37.85 -5.49
N GLY A 32 58.25 38.42 -4.41
CA GLY A 32 59.70 38.62 -4.21
C GLY A 32 60.47 37.36 -3.78
N LEU A 33 59.92 36.56 -2.86
CA LEU A 33 60.48 35.32 -2.29
C LEU A 33 61.46 35.52 -1.11
N LEU A 34 62.77 35.38 -1.30
CA LEU A 34 63.75 35.57 -0.21
C LEU A 34 64.69 36.70 -0.63
N GLY A 35 64.92 37.68 0.23
CA GLY A 35 65.76 38.82 -0.16
C GLY A 35 65.27 40.11 0.47
N ALA A 36 66.02 41.20 0.27
CA ALA A 36 65.49 42.54 0.48
C ALA A 36 65.04 43.07 -0.89
N ASP A 37 63.77 42.86 -1.19
CA ASP A 37 63.19 43.04 -2.52
C ASP A 37 62.50 44.40 -2.65
N ARG A 38 62.50 44.93 -3.88
CA ARG A 38 61.75 46.14 -4.23
C ARG A 38 60.66 45.78 -5.23
N LEU A 39 59.40 45.85 -4.82
CA LEU A 39 58.23 45.57 -5.65
C LEU A 39 57.50 46.89 -5.93
N VAL A 40 57.19 47.14 -7.21
CA VAL A 40 56.43 48.32 -7.65
C VAL A 40 55.30 47.84 -8.55
N GLY A 41 54.04 48.02 -8.14
CA GLY A 41 52.86 47.56 -8.88
C GLY A 41 52.68 48.33 -10.19
N GLY A 42 52.52 49.66 -10.09
CA GLY A 42 52.38 50.52 -11.26
C GLY A 42 50.99 51.13 -11.31
N ALA A 43 50.17 50.77 -12.30
CA ALA A 43 48.77 51.18 -12.34
C ALA A 43 47.88 49.95 -12.52
N GLY A 44 46.67 49.96 -11.98
CA GLY A 44 45.85 48.74 -11.86
C GLY A 44 45.75 48.31 -10.41
N ASN A 45 44.94 47.29 -10.13
CA ASN A 45 44.75 46.77 -8.78
C ASN A 45 45.71 45.62 -8.54
N ASP A 46 46.89 45.94 -8.04
CA ASP A 46 48.03 45.03 -7.98
C ASP A 46 48.09 44.27 -6.65
N THR A 47 48.68 43.07 -6.66
CA THR A 47 48.97 42.29 -5.45
C THR A 47 50.48 42.08 -5.32
N LEU A 48 51.07 42.71 -4.30
CA LEU A 48 52.50 42.66 -4.02
C LEU A 48 52.76 41.80 -2.78
N ARG A 49 53.63 40.79 -2.90
CA ARG A 49 54.08 39.96 -1.78
C ARG A 49 55.61 39.94 -1.74
N GLY A 50 56.18 40.62 -0.76
CA GLY A 50 57.63 40.76 -0.57
C GLY A 50 58.30 39.41 -0.36
N GLY A 51 57.91 38.66 0.68
CA GLY A 51 58.58 37.43 1.03
C GLY A 51 59.30 37.53 2.37
N LEU A 52 60.35 36.74 2.56
CA LEU A 52 61.22 36.86 3.73
C LEU A 52 62.37 37.82 3.43
N GLY A 53 62.34 38.96 4.12
CA GLY A 53 63.46 39.87 4.28
C GLY A 53 63.00 41.30 4.55
N THR A 54 63.78 42.30 4.14
CA THR A 54 63.41 43.71 4.33
C THR A 54 62.97 44.29 3.01
N ASP A 55 61.67 44.21 2.76
CA ASP A 55 61.09 44.53 1.46
C ASP A 55 60.54 45.97 1.41
N ALA A 56 60.55 46.53 0.21
CA ALA A 56 59.92 47.80 -0.09
C ALA A 56 58.85 47.57 -1.16
N MET A 57 57.58 47.80 -0.79
CA MET A 57 56.41 47.60 -1.65
C MET A 57 55.73 48.94 -1.93
N ASP A 58 55.48 49.21 -3.20
CA ASP A 58 54.86 50.43 -3.72
C ASP A 58 53.74 50.01 -4.68
N GLY A 59 52.48 50.14 -4.27
CA GLY A 59 51.31 49.73 -5.06
C GLY A 59 51.19 50.54 -6.35
N GLY A 60 51.14 51.86 -6.19
CA GLY A 60 51.08 52.80 -7.30
C GLY A 60 49.68 53.39 -7.45
N ALA A 61 49.01 53.17 -8.57
CA ALA A 61 47.70 53.76 -8.84
C ALA A 61 46.64 52.69 -9.09
N GLY A 62 45.71 52.54 -8.15
CA GLY A 62 44.67 51.51 -8.16
C GLY A 62 44.40 51.07 -6.72
N ASP A 63 43.52 50.09 -6.55
CA ASP A 63 43.24 49.52 -5.22
C ASP A 63 44.19 48.33 -4.99
N ASP A 64 45.30 48.58 -4.31
CA ASP A 64 46.41 47.63 -4.23
C ASP A 64 46.42 46.79 -2.94
N TRP A 65 46.93 45.55 -3.05
CA TRP A 65 47.01 44.57 -1.95
C TRP A 65 48.48 44.27 -1.62
N LEU A 66 48.96 44.78 -0.49
CA LEU A 66 50.33 44.59 -0.01
C LEU A 66 50.36 43.50 1.07
N VAL A 67 50.97 42.35 0.75
CA VAL A 67 50.91 41.13 1.57
C VAL A 67 52.21 40.90 2.33
N VAL A 68 52.11 40.91 3.67
CA VAL A 68 53.23 40.83 4.63
C VAL A 68 53.33 39.43 5.28
N ALA A 69 52.68 38.42 4.70
CA ALA A 69 52.58 37.08 5.27
C ALA A 69 52.95 35.98 4.27
N ASP A 70 54.01 35.22 4.58
CA ASP A 70 54.51 34.14 3.73
C ASP A 70 53.89 32.77 3.97
N THR A 71 53.17 32.59 5.08
CA THR A 71 52.31 31.41 5.25
C THR A 71 51.03 31.81 5.95
N PHE A 72 49.88 31.38 5.41
CA PHE A 72 48.56 31.49 6.04
C PHE A 72 48.42 30.60 7.30
N GLN A 73 49.55 30.12 7.84
CA GLN A 73 49.70 29.12 8.90
C GLN A 73 50.87 29.53 9.82
N GLY A 74 50.72 30.65 10.54
CA GLY A 74 51.25 30.83 11.90
C GLY A 74 52.75 30.66 12.18
N SER A 75 53.66 31.11 11.32
CA SER A 75 55.09 31.21 11.64
C SER A 75 55.53 32.68 11.63
N GLU A 76 55.81 33.25 12.81
CA GLU A 76 56.24 34.64 13.02
C GLU A 76 57.53 34.98 12.25
N ASN A 77 57.49 35.99 11.37
CA ASN A 77 58.68 36.70 10.93
C ASN A 77 58.76 38.00 11.74
N SER A 78 59.46 37.97 12.87
CA SER A 78 59.60 39.13 13.75
C SER A 78 60.86 39.94 13.40
N GLY A 79 60.69 41.16 12.90
CA GLY A 79 61.65 42.25 13.19
C GLY A 79 62.36 42.95 12.03
N TYR A 80 61.89 42.87 10.79
CA TYR A 80 62.44 43.66 9.68
C TYR A 80 61.62 44.95 9.45
N ALA A 81 62.28 46.06 9.09
CA ALA A 81 61.65 47.37 8.92
C ALA A 81 61.26 47.57 7.45
N GLU A 82 60.01 47.27 7.11
CA GLU A 82 59.49 47.33 5.75
C GLU A 82 58.89 48.71 5.43
N SER A 83 58.87 49.06 4.14
CA SER A 83 58.25 50.30 3.65
C SER A 83 57.06 49.95 2.77
N TYR A 84 55.88 50.42 3.16
CA TYR A 84 54.63 50.25 2.40
C TYR A 84 54.13 51.61 1.91
N VAL A 85 54.00 51.72 0.60
CA VAL A 85 53.38 52.87 -0.06
C VAL A 85 52.21 52.33 -0.88
N GLY A 86 50.98 52.71 -0.55
CA GLY A 86 49.80 52.29 -1.33
C GLY A 86 49.73 53.09 -2.61
N GLY A 87 49.62 54.41 -2.48
CA GLY A 87 49.69 55.36 -3.58
C GLY A 87 48.36 56.07 -3.77
N SER A 88 47.72 55.92 -4.93
CA SER A 88 46.40 56.52 -5.18
C SER A 88 45.34 55.46 -5.45
N GLY A 89 44.40 55.29 -4.52
CA GLY A 89 43.31 54.33 -4.61
C GLY A 89 42.87 53.94 -3.20
N TYR A 90 42.27 52.77 -3.04
CA TYR A 90 41.98 52.17 -1.74
C TYR A 90 42.94 51.01 -1.48
N ASP A 91 43.99 51.28 -0.72
CA ASP A 91 45.13 50.39 -0.57
C ASP A 91 45.07 49.61 0.75
N VAL A 92 45.32 48.31 0.65
CA VAL A 92 45.10 47.35 1.73
C VAL A 92 46.39 46.60 2.07
N ILE A 93 46.78 46.62 3.35
CA ILE A 93 47.84 45.76 3.89
C ILE A 93 47.24 44.49 4.47
N LEU A 94 47.77 43.33 4.08
CA LEU A 94 47.41 42.04 4.64
C LEU A 94 48.53 41.56 5.57
N ALA A 95 48.27 41.60 6.89
CA ALA A 95 49.25 41.29 7.93
C ALA A 95 48.82 40.10 8.81
N ALA A 96 49.81 39.38 9.35
CA ALA A 96 49.61 38.31 10.33
C ALA A 96 50.36 38.56 11.65
N GLY A 97 50.89 39.77 11.88
CA GLY A 97 51.71 40.10 13.05
C GLY A 97 52.32 41.51 13.07
N ASN A 98 53.55 41.62 13.59
CA ASN A 98 54.23 42.87 14.00
C ASN A 98 54.53 43.86 12.85
N LEU A 99 53.96 45.08 12.92
CA LEU A 99 54.24 46.23 12.03
C LEU A 99 54.98 47.38 12.75
N ALA A 100 55.46 47.18 13.98
CA ALA A 100 55.92 48.26 14.88
C ALA A 100 57.08 49.10 14.33
N ASN A 101 57.89 48.53 13.43
CA ASN A 101 59.08 49.16 12.85
C ASN A 101 58.90 49.56 11.37
N SER A 102 57.68 49.44 10.83
CA SER A 102 57.39 49.73 9.42
C SER A 102 56.91 51.16 9.22
N THR A 103 57.14 51.72 8.03
CA THR A 103 56.57 53.01 7.61
C THR A 103 55.43 52.78 6.63
N MET A 104 54.31 53.48 6.85
CA MET A 104 53.10 53.40 6.01
C MET A 104 52.73 54.79 5.49
N GLU A 105 52.55 54.91 4.18
CA GLU A 105 52.09 56.14 3.52
C GLU A 105 51.02 55.80 2.47
N GLY A 106 49.89 56.52 2.49
CA GLY A 106 48.77 56.28 1.57
C GLY A 106 48.18 54.87 1.69
N ILE A 107 47.86 54.43 2.91
CA ILE A 107 47.23 53.13 3.18
C ILE A 107 45.90 53.40 3.91
N GLU A 108 44.82 52.89 3.34
CA GLU A 108 43.46 53.09 3.85
C GLU A 108 43.01 51.95 4.77
N GLU A 109 43.49 50.71 4.56
CA GLU A 109 43.04 49.56 5.35
C GLU A 109 44.16 48.58 5.74
N ILE A 110 44.10 48.04 6.96
CA ILE A 110 44.89 46.86 7.39
C ILE A 110 43.95 45.70 7.68
N GLN A 111 44.12 44.60 6.93
CA GLN A 111 43.46 43.32 7.14
C GLN A 111 44.37 42.34 7.90
N HIS A 112 43.96 41.94 9.10
CA HIS A 112 44.75 41.08 9.99
C HIS A 112 44.21 39.64 10.10
N PHE A 113 45.09 38.62 10.05
CA PHE A 113 44.66 37.20 9.97
C PHE A 113 45.08 36.28 11.14
N GLY A 114 45.70 36.78 12.23
CA GLY A 114 45.98 35.96 13.42
C GLY A 114 47.01 36.56 14.41
N GLY A 115 46.90 36.27 15.71
CA GLY A 115 47.82 36.80 16.75
C GLY A 115 47.57 38.27 17.15
N ASN A 116 48.47 38.87 17.93
CA ASN A 116 48.41 40.28 18.32
C ASN A 116 48.97 41.16 17.19
N LEU A 117 48.18 42.13 16.73
CA LEU A 117 48.65 43.17 15.81
C LEU A 117 49.41 44.23 16.62
N ILE A 118 50.67 44.50 16.22
CA ILE A 118 51.48 45.58 16.81
C ILE A 118 51.61 46.67 15.78
N LEU A 119 51.06 47.84 16.06
CA LEU A 119 51.05 48.99 15.17
C LEU A 119 52.28 49.90 15.41
N PRO A 120 52.77 50.62 14.38
CA PRO A 120 53.81 51.63 14.56
C PRO A 120 53.27 52.87 15.30
N SER A 121 54.18 53.70 15.81
CA SER A 121 53.85 54.88 16.61
C SER A 121 53.16 56.02 15.85
N THR A 122 53.15 55.96 14.52
CA THR A 122 52.50 56.94 13.64
C THR A 122 51.64 56.21 12.62
N LEU A 123 50.36 56.57 12.55
CA LEU A 123 49.37 55.96 11.65
C LEU A 123 48.85 57.00 10.64
N PRO A 124 48.42 56.57 9.44
CA PRO A 124 47.70 57.42 8.50
C PRO A 124 46.41 58.00 9.11
N SER A 125 46.07 59.23 8.72
CA SER A 125 44.77 59.81 9.01
C SER A 125 43.70 59.05 8.23
N GLU A 126 42.69 58.49 8.92
CA GLU A 126 41.60 57.66 8.36
C GLU A 126 41.92 56.17 8.13
N LEU A 127 42.95 55.63 8.81
CA LEU A 127 43.24 54.19 8.77
C LEU A 127 42.08 53.34 9.32
N ARG A 128 41.63 52.37 8.53
CA ARG A 128 40.64 51.36 8.94
C ARG A 128 41.31 50.03 9.28
N LEU A 129 40.92 49.43 10.42
CA LEU A 129 41.39 48.11 10.85
C LEU A 129 40.27 47.08 10.68
N VAL A 130 40.53 46.02 9.91
CA VAL A 130 39.51 45.01 9.53
C VAL A 130 40.04 43.59 9.76
N ARG A 131 39.16 42.69 10.21
CA ARG A 131 39.43 41.24 10.27
C ARG A 131 38.46 40.48 9.36
N PRO A 132 38.93 39.86 8.26
CA PRO A 132 38.01 39.32 7.26
C PRO A 132 37.26 38.05 7.67
N PHE A 133 37.68 37.33 8.71
CA PHE A 133 37.04 36.07 9.12
C PHE A 133 36.29 36.20 10.46
N LYS A 134 35.03 35.72 10.51
CA LYS A 134 34.22 35.53 11.73
C LYS A 134 34.94 34.55 12.68
N ALA A 135 35.84 35.05 13.50
CA ALA A 135 36.36 34.35 14.67
C ALA A 135 35.80 35.02 15.92
N GLU A 136 35.14 34.25 16.78
CA GLU A 136 34.42 34.70 17.98
C GLU A 136 35.34 35.07 19.16
N THR A 137 36.65 35.19 18.95
CA THR A 137 37.63 35.48 20.00
C THR A 137 38.18 36.90 19.88
N VAL A 138 38.03 37.64 20.98
CA VAL A 138 38.51 39.00 21.32
C VAL A 138 39.72 39.45 20.51
N GLU A 139 39.57 40.56 19.78
CA GLU A 139 40.68 41.35 19.25
C GLU A 139 41.32 42.13 20.40
N ALA A 140 42.60 41.86 20.69
CA ALA A 140 43.42 42.70 21.55
C ALA A 140 44.41 43.50 20.69
N ILE A 141 44.24 44.82 20.59
CA ILE A 141 45.32 45.68 20.10
C ILE A 141 46.35 45.80 21.24
N THR A 142 47.61 45.48 20.95
CA THR A 142 48.72 45.74 21.87
C THR A 142 49.51 46.94 21.35
N VAL A 143 49.50 48.03 22.11
CA VAL A 143 50.35 49.19 21.83
C VAL A 143 51.71 48.96 22.48
N GLY A 144 52.75 48.78 21.65
CA GLY A 144 54.11 48.43 22.07
C GLY A 144 54.93 49.58 22.69
N TYR A 145 56.09 49.24 23.25
CA TYR A 145 57.03 50.16 23.89
C TYR A 145 57.69 51.15 22.91
N GLY A 146 56.99 52.23 22.59
CA GLY A 146 57.57 53.42 21.96
C GLY A 146 58.16 54.36 23.02
N THR A 147 59.38 54.85 22.79
CA THR A 147 60.01 55.84 23.67
C THR A 147 59.39 57.22 23.44
N ASP A 148 58.41 57.58 24.27
CA ASP A 148 57.90 58.94 24.59
C ASP A 148 56.66 59.50 23.85
N GLY A 149 55.50 58.81 23.91
CA GLY A 149 54.19 59.39 23.53
C GLY A 149 52.96 58.63 24.07
N ILE A 150 51.79 59.30 24.14
CA ILE A 150 50.46 58.66 24.29
C ILE A 150 50.00 58.27 22.89
N THR A 151 49.57 57.02 22.70
CA THR A 151 48.98 56.59 21.42
C THR A 151 47.52 57.00 21.39
N ASP A 152 47.18 57.82 20.40
CA ASP A 152 45.84 58.35 20.18
C ASP A 152 45.12 57.49 19.14
N LEU A 153 44.06 56.80 19.57
CA LEU A 153 43.22 55.95 18.71
C LEU A 153 41.90 56.64 18.33
N SER A 154 41.71 57.91 18.68
CA SER A 154 40.44 58.64 18.48
C SER A 154 40.02 58.80 17.01
N GLN A 155 40.98 58.73 16.08
CA GLN A 155 40.74 58.84 14.63
C GLN A 155 40.73 57.47 13.92
N VAL A 156 40.83 56.37 14.66
CA VAL A 156 40.88 55.01 14.12
C VAL A 156 39.48 54.42 14.15
N THR A 157 38.94 54.05 12.98
CA THR A 157 37.65 53.37 12.90
C THR A 157 37.87 51.87 12.93
N VAL A 158 37.34 51.19 13.96
CA VAL A 158 37.47 49.74 14.09
C VAL A 158 36.10 49.08 14.19
N GLU A 159 35.86 48.06 13.37
CA GLU A 159 34.53 47.47 13.27
C GLU A 159 34.19 46.49 14.41
N ARG A 160 35.17 45.88 15.10
CA ARG A 160 34.92 44.78 16.07
C ARG A 160 35.95 44.59 17.21
N ILE A 161 36.59 45.65 17.74
CA ILE A 161 37.46 45.51 18.92
C ILE A 161 36.66 45.45 20.21
N ARG A 162 37.10 44.61 21.15
CA ARG A 162 36.61 44.56 22.53
C ARG A 162 37.71 44.62 23.59
N GLU A 163 38.98 44.86 23.25
CA GLU A 163 40.08 44.97 24.23
C GLU A 163 41.28 45.80 23.71
N ILE A 164 41.71 46.80 24.48
CA ILE A 164 42.93 47.60 24.25
C ILE A 164 43.92 47.30 25.38
N ARG A 165 45.06 46.70 25.04
CA ARG A 165 46.13 46.37 26.01
C ARG A 165 47.24 47.42 25.95
N VAL A 166 47.45 48.06 27.10
CA VAL A 166 48.46 49.13 27.25
C VAL A 166 49.66 48.60 28.03
N ALA A 167 50.84 48.67 27.41
CA ALA A 167 52.12 48.36 28.05
C ALA A 167 52.97 49.61 28.39
N GLY A 168 52.53 50.81 27.94
CA GLY A 168 53.23 52.10 28.06
C GLY A 168 52.62 53.11 29.06
N LYS A 169 52.88 54.41 28.88
CA LYS A 169 52.49 55.51 29.80
C LYS A 169 50.99 55.91 29.74
N GLY A 170 50.27 55.59 28.68
CA GLY A 170 48.83 55.88 28.57
C GLY A 170 48.25 55.64 27.18
N VAL A 171 46.92 55.54 27.10
CA VAL A 171 46.14 55.42 25.86
C VAL A 171 44.89 56.29 25.96
N MET A 172 44.43 56.80 24.82
CA MET A 172 43.09 57.35 24.65
C MET A 172 42.31 56.39 23.76
N GLY A 173 41.13 55.98 24.21
CA GLY A 173 40.24 55.09 23.46
C GLY A 173 39.66 55.72 22.19
N THR A 174 38.85 54.93 21.52
CA THR A 174 38.10 55.29 20.31
C THR A 174 36.82 56.07 20.67
N ALA A 175 35.95 56.29 19.68
CA ALA A 175 34.65 56.95 19.87
C ALA A 175 33.49 55.95 20.11
N GLY A 176 33.79 54.69 20.45
CA GLY A 176 32.82 53.66 20.81
C GLY A 176 33.25 52.91 22.07
N ALA A 177 32.39 52.03 22.57
CA ALA A 177 32.60 51.29 23.82
C ALA A 177 33.92 50.48 23.83
N ASP A 178 34.87 50.95 24.61
CA ASP A 178 36.21 50.40 24.75
C ASP A 178 36.39 49.61 26.04
N LEU A 179 37.23 48.58 26.00
CA LEU A 179 37.73 47.90 27.19
C LEU A 179 39.22 48.14 27.29
N ILE A 180 39.61 49.08 28.16
CA ILE A 180 40.99 49.52 28.31
C ILE A 180 41.61 48.81 29.51
N MET A 181 42.61 47.97 29.23
CA MET A 181 43.31 47.22 30.26
C MET A 181 44.78 47.62 30.36
N ASN A 182 45.19 48.06 31.56
CA ASN A 182 46.60 48.22 31.88
C ASN A 182 47.16 47.03 32.67
N TYR A 183 48.22 46.44 32.14
CA TYR A 183 49.01 45.36 32.76
C TYR A 183 50.44 45.79 33.13
N SER A 184 50.78 47.08 33.00
CA SER A 184 52.13 47.61 33.31
C SER A 184 52.41 47.62 34.82
N THR A 185 53.62 47.17 35.19
CA THR A 185 54.06 47.05 36.58
C THR A 185 54.86 48.25 37.09
N ASP A 186 55.25 49.19 36.23
CA ASP A 186 56.30 50.17 36.57
C ASP A 186 55.98 51.67 36.35
N THR A 187 54.82 52.05 35.78
CA THR A 187 54.45 53.46 35.59
C THR A 187 52.97 53.71 35.86
N GLY A 188 52.63 54.79 36.57
CA GLY A 188 51.24 55.22 36.78
C GLY A 188 50.61 55.63 35.44
N PRO A 189 49.61 54.90 34.93
CA PRO A 189 49.01 55.15 33.63
C PRO A 189 47.99 56.29 33.70
N THR A 190 47.84 57.01 32.59
CA THR A 190 46.63 57.77 32.29
C THR A 190 45.79 56.92 31.32
N LEU A 191 44.61 56.51 31.77
CA LEU A 191 43.65 55.73 30.97
C LEU A 191 42.39 56.57 30.80
N GLN A 192 41.96 56.77 29.56
CA GLN A 192 40.78 57.54 29.22
C GLN A 192 39.94 56.72 28.23
N GLY A 193 38.70 56.42 28.60
CA GLY A 193 37.74 55.67 27.77
C GLY A 193 37.44 56.43 26.48
N GLY A 194 36.96 57.67 26.60
CA GLY A 194 36.65 58.50 25.44
C GLY A 194 35.16 58.76 25.35
N ALA A 195 34.55 58.48 24.21
CA ALA A 195 33.10 58.57 24.04
C ALA A 195 32.52 57.18 23.78
N GLY A 196 31.48 56.79 24.51
CA GLY A 196 30.93 55.43 24.53
C GLY A 196 30.91 54.87 25.95
N ASN A 197 30.25 53.71 26.13
CA ASN A 197 30.20 53.04 27.43
C ASN A 197 31.47 52.21 27.61
N ASP A 198 32.43 52.77 28.32
CA ASP A 198 33.78 52.26 28.40
C ASP A 198 34.01 51.46 29.69
N THR A 199 34.91 50.48 29.63
CA THR A 199 35.41 49.76 30.80
C THR A 199 36.89 50.05 30.99
N VAL A 200 37.21 50.79 32.05
CA VAL A 200 38.59 51.17 32.38
C VAL A 200 39.10 50.31 33.52
N PHE A 201 40.02 49.41 33.21
CA PHE A 201 40.59 48.45 34.16
C PHE A 201 42.04 48.77 34.52
N SER A 202 42.31 48.85 35.83
CA SER A 202 43.67 48.98 36.37
C SER A 202 43.97 47.97 37.48
N SER A 203 45.19 47.42 37.48
CA SER A 203 45.69 46.56 38.55
C SER A 203 47.17 46.86 38.87
N PHE A 204 47.53 46.92 40.16
CA PHE A 204 48.92 47.16 40.61
C PHE A 204 49.34 46.23 41.75
N SER A 205 50.61 45.84 41.78
CA SER A 205 51.19 44.93 42.79
C SER A 205 52.40 45.52 43.55
N GLY A 206 52.45 46.84 43.77
CA GLY A 206 53.60 47.53 44.37
C GLY A 206 53.26 48.38 45.61
N SER A 207 54.16 48.41 46.61
CA SER A 207 53.94 49.01 47.94
C SER A 207 54.19 50.53 48.05
N GLY A 208 54.16 51.27 46.95
CA GLY A 208 54.37 52.72 46.93
C GLY A 208 53.10 53.44 46.53
N GLY A 209 52.50 54.23 47.43
CA GLY A 209 51.35 55.08 47.12
C GLY A 209 51.68 55.99 45.94
N ARG A 210 50.97 55.81 44.84
CA ARG A 210 51.19 56.51 43.56
C ARG A 210 49.85 56.97 43.00
N GLU A 211 49.87 58.15 42.39
CA GLU A 211 48.71 58.87 41.86
C GLU A 211 48.24 58.24 40.53
N ILE A 212 46.99 57.80 40.49
CA ILE A 212 46.32 57.25 39.30
C ILE A 212 45.26 58.24 38.80
N LEU A 213 45.09 58.31 37.48
CA LEU A 213 43.95 58.96 36.83
C LEU A 213 43.24 57.93 35.96
N LEU A 214 42.02 57.59 36.36
CA LEU A 214 41.09 56.76 35.62
C LEU A 214 39.88 57.63 35.28
N ASP A 215 39.60 57.74 33.99
CA ASP A 215 38.55 58.59 33.45
C ASP A 215 37.70 57.75 32.49
N GLY A 216 36.41 57.58 32.81
CA GLY A 216 35.46 56.86 31.97
C GLY A 216 35.23 57.62 30.67
N GLY A 217 34.75 58.86 30.79
CA GLY A 217 34.52 59.76 29.66
C GLY A 217 33.04 60.08 29.49
N ASP A 218 32.56 60.12 28.26
CA ASP A 218 31.15 60.34 27.95
C ASP A 218 30.46 58.99 27.69
N GLY A 219 29.60 58.51 28.58
CA GLY A 219 28.92 57.22 28.48
C GLY A 219 28.58 56.64 29.85
N ASP A 220 27.89 55.49 29.89
CA ASP A 220 27.69 54.75 31.14
C ASP A 220 28.90 53.82 31.37
N ASP A 221 29.85 54.27 32.19
CA ASP A 221 31.18 53.67 32.27
C ASP A 221 31.37 52.73 33.47
N LEU A 222 32.22 51.71 33.28
CA LEU A 222 32.63 50.79 34.33
C LEU A 222 34.12 50.99 34.68
N ILE A 223 34.40 51.53 35.85
CA ILE A 223 35.75 51.75 36.35
C ILE A 223 36.11 50.67 37.37
N VAL A 224 37.18 49.93 37.11
CA VAL A 224 37.60 48.80 37.93
C VAL A 224 39.04 48.99 38.41
N HIS A 225 39.24 48.95 39.73
CA HIS A 225 40.56 49.08 40.34
C HIS A 225 40.87 47.95 41.33
N PHE A 226 42.02 47.29 41.14
CA PHE A 226 42.55 46.26 42.02
C PHE A 226 43.91 46.67 42.63
N ALA A 227 43.98 46.67 43.97
CA ALA A 227 45.22 46.88 44.72
C ALA A 227 45.75 45.56 45.28
N GLY A 228 46.79 45.00 44.67
CA GLY A 228 47.47 43.80 45.15
C GLY A 228 48.28 44.06 46.42
N GLY A 229 47.62 44.08 47.58
CA GLY A 229 48.26 43.95 48.90
C GLY A 229 48.85 45.22 49.54
N ALA A 230 48.58 46.42 49.02
CA ALA A 230 48.98 47.68 49.65
C ALA A 230 47.77 48.38 50.34
N PRO A 231 47.90 48.91 51.57
CA PRO A 231 46.74 49.37 52.35
C PRO A 231 46.15 50.72 51.92
N THR A 232 46.82 51.49 51.04
CA THR A 232 46.37 52.86 50.71
C THR A 232 46.73 53.26 49.28
N VAL A 233 45.71 53.63 48.50
CA VAL A 233 45.83 54.17 47.13
C VAL A 233 45.31 55.61 47.14
N GLN A 234 46.04 56.53 46.50
CA GLN A 234 45.64 57.94 46.31
C GLN A 234 45.45 58.20 44.82
N GLY A 235 44.36 58.87 44.44
CA GLY A 235 44.09 59.17 43.03
C GLY A 235 42.76 59.87 42.81
N THR A 236 42.51 60.21 41.54
CA THR A 236 41.25 60.79 41.07
C THR A 236 40.54 59.77 40.20
N ILE A 237 39.28 59.52 40.51
CA ILE A 237 38.38 58.70 39.70
C ILE A 237 37.26 59.62 39.22
N VAL A 238 37.05 59.64 37.92
CA VAL A 238 35.99 60.39 37.25
C VAL A 238 35.24 59.38 36.40
N GLY A 239 33.93 59.18 36.65
CA GLY A 239 33.08 58.41 35.73
C GLY A 239 32.87 59.24 34.47
N GLY A 240 32.23 60.39 34.63
CA GLY A 240 32.15 61.40 33.59
C GLY A 240 30.71 61.77 33.34
N ALA A 241 30.24 61.70 32.09
CA ALA A 241 28.87 62.01 31.73
C ALA A 241 28.09 60.74 31.38
N GLY A 242 27.34 60.20 32.34
CA GLY A 242 26.46 59.04 32.18
C GLY A 242 26.09 58.45 33.54
N TYR A 243 25.68 57.17 33.57
CA TYR A 243 25.50 56.39 34.79
C TYR A 243 26.70 55.48 35.01
N ASP A 244 27.58 55.87 35.93
CA ASP A 244 28.91 55.28 36.06
C ASP A 244 29.02 54.37 37.29
N THR A 245 29.69 53.23 37.11
CA THR A 245 29.86 52.20 38.13
C THR A 245 31.33 52.06 38.53
N LEU A 246 31.61 52.08 39.84
CA LEU A 246 32.95 51.91 40.42
C LEU A 246 33.07 50.61 41.22
N PHE A 247 34.03 49.77 40.85
CA PHE A 247 34.38 48.55 41.59
C PHE A 247 35.75 48.68 42.29
N LEU A 248 35.77 48.53 43.62
CA LEU A 248 36.99 48.59 44.44
C LEU A 248 37.20 47.30 45.23
N ASN A 249 38.28 46.57 44.94
CA ASN A 249 38.63 45.35 45.68
C ASN A 249 39.77 45.60 46.69
N THR A 250 39.38 45.72 47.96
CA THR A 250 40.14 45.78 49.24
C THR A 250 41.40 46.65 49.32
N GLY A 251 41.26 47.74 50.10
CA GLY A 251 42.30 48.69 50.52
C GLY A 251 41.63 50.01 50.93
N THR A 252 42.29 50.87 51.72
CA THR A 252 41.72 52.20 52.03
C THR A 252 41.96 53.11 50.84
N PHE A 253 40.92 53.47 50.09
CA PHE A 253 41.01 54.51 49.07
C PHE A 253 40.98 55.89 49.75
N LEU A 254 42.01 56.71 49.50
CA LEU A 254 42.08 58.09 49.98
C LEU A 254 42.12 59.01 48.76
N GLY A 255 40.97 59.47 48.31
CA GLY A 255 40.88 60.29 47.11
C GLY A 255 39.49 60.85 46.88
N THR A 256 39.35 61.57 45.76
CA THR A 256 38.07 62.11 45.30
C THR A 256 37.48 61.18 44.25
N VAL A 257 36.23 60.78 44.50
CA VAL A 257 35.36 60.13 43.51
C VAL A 257 34.29 61.15 43.13
N SER A 258 34.06 61.33 41.83
CA SER A 258 33.06 62.27 41.33
C SER A 258 32.43 61.72 40.05
N GLY A 259 31.14 61.98 39.87
CA GLY A 259 30.36 61.46 38.73
C GLY A 259 30.37 59.94 38.72
N VAL A 260 29.94 59.32 39.81
CA VAL A 260 29.79 57.87 39.95
C VAL A 260 28.49 57.61 40.69
N GLU A 261 27.60 56.85 40.08
CA GLU A 261 26.23 56.59 40.53
C GLU A 261 26.11 55.28 41.29
N GLU A 262 27.05 54.33 41.09
CA GLU A 262 27.07 53.02 41.75
C GLU A 262 28.48 52.62 42.24
N ALA A 263 28.60 52.11 43.48
CA ALA A 263 29.89 51.68 44.06
C ALA A 263 29.81 50.34 44.82
N LEU A 264 30.78 49.45 44.57
CA LEU A 264 30.83 48.09 45.12
C LEU A 264 32.11 47.90 45.99
N GLY A 265 31.99 47.72 47.32
CA GLY A 265 33.14 47.62 48.26
C GLY A 265 32.83 47.90 49.75
N SER A 266 33.79 47.74 50.69
CA SER A 266 33.52 47.84 52.16
C SER A 266 33.51 49.28 52.57
N LEU A 267 32.39 49.75 53.11
CA LEU A 267 32.26 51.09 53.62
C LEU A 267 31.88 51.06 55.11
N SER A 268 32.67 51.71 55.95
CA SER A 268 32.31 52.03 57.34
C SER A 268 32.06 53.52 57.43
N LEU A 269 30.82 53.94 57.72
CA LEU A 269 30.42 55.35 57.85
C LEU A 269 29.59 55.59 59.12
N THR A 270 29.56 56.82 59.62
CA THR A 270 28.83 57.20 60.85
C THR A 270 27.41 57.71 60.57
N PRO A 271 26.45 57.65 61.53
CA PRO A 271 25.03 57.96 61.29
C PRO A 271 24.68 59.38 60.81
N ALA A 272 25.64 60.32 60.77
CA ALA A 272 25.41 61.69 60.34
C ALA A 272 25.68 61.94 58.83
N GLU A 273 26.17 60.94 58.08
CA GLU A 273 26.71 61.11 56.72
C GLU A 273 25.85 60.46 55.60
N PHE A 274 24.66 59.96 55.94
CA PHE A 274 23.84 59.07 55.10
C PHE A 274 22.88 59.74 54.11
N ALA A 275 23.04 61.04 53.80
CA ALA A 275 21.97 61.76 53.14
C ALA A 275 21.77 61.47 51.63
N ASN A 276 22.68 60.82 50.89
CA ASN A 276 22.49 60.54 49.43
C ASN A 276 23.44 59.45 48.86
N ILE A 277 23.72 58.34 49.55
CA ILE A 277 24.57 57.27 48.99
C ILE A 277 23.85 55.91 49.10
N PRO A 278 23.48 55.28 47.98
CA PRO A 278 23.08 53.86 47.98
C PRO A 278 24.32 52.97 48.21
N LEU A 279 24.25 52.08 49.19
CA LEU A 279 25.30 51.11 49.52
C LEU A 279 24.93 49.73 48.93
N TYR A 280 25.83 49.14 48.15
CA TYR A 280 25.78 47.75 47.69
C TYR A 280 27.05 47.00 48.12
N ARG A 281 26.96 45.69 48.40
CA ARG A 281 28.17 44.84 48.45
C ARG A 281 27.99 43.46 47.82
N GLY A 282 28.99 43.10 47.01
CA GLY A 282 29.35 41.72 46.71
C GLY A 282 30.31 41.13 47.76
N SER A 283 30.22 39.81 47.93
CA SER A 283 31.01 38.90 48.79
C SER A 283 30.52 38.62 50.24
N SER A 284 29.40 37.91 50.33
CA SER A 284 29.16 36.67 51.11
C SER A 284 29.73 36.48 52.54
N SER A 285 29.88 37.51 53.38
CA SER A 285 30.32 37.23 54.76
C SER A 285 29.90 38.19 55.88
N PHE A 286 29.04 39.20 55.66
CA PHE A 286 28.54 40.05 56.75
C PHE A 286 27.17 40.68 56.42
N ASP A 287 26.07 40.07 56.91
CA ASP A 287 24.68 40.35 56.46
C ASP A 287 23.75 41.03 57.48
N ARG A 288 24.27 41.60 58.59
CA ARG A 288 23.43 42.08 59.71
C ARG A 288 23.63 43.54 60.09
N LEU A 289 22.53 44.29 60.19
CA LEU A 289 22.45 45.63 60.80
C LEU A 289 21.93 45.53 62.23
N THR A 290 22.72 45.95 63.24
CA THR A 290 22.35 45.82 64.66
C THR A 290 22.11 47.19 65.31
N LEU A 291 20.94 47.36 65.94
CA LEU A 291 20.60 48.55 66.73
C LEU A 291 21.23 48.47 68.13
N ALA A 292 21.91 49.52 68.58
CA ALA A 292 22.72 49.48 69.80
C ALA A 292 21.93 49.70 71.13
N SER A 293 20.67 50.16 71.06
CA SER A 293 19.82 50.47 72.25
C SER A 293 18.33 50.51 71.90
N ALA A 294 17.46 50.23 72.89
CA ALA A 294 16.01 50.23 72.71
C ALA A 294 15.45 51.56 72.18
N GLY A 295 14.59 51.52 71.16
CA GLY A 295 14.01 52.71 70.52
C GLY A 295 13.33 52.44 69.18
N SER A 296 12.72 53.48 68.59
CA SER A 296 12.05 53.40 67.29
C SER A 296 13.07 53.60 66.16
N ALA A 297 13.14 52.64 65.24
CA ALA A 297 13.92 52.74 64.00
C ALA A 297 12.95 52.65 62.80
N ASP A 298 13.09 53.60 61.87
CA ASP A 298 12.19 53.73 60.72
C ASP A 298 13.02 53.70 59.43
N PHE A 299 12.87 52.61 58.67
CA PHE A 299 13.55 52.38 57.40
C PHE A 299 12.62 52.57 56.20
N SER A 300 11.41 53.09 56.39
CA SER A 300 10.36 53.13 55.36
C SER A 300 10.70 53.99 54.13
N ALA A 301 11.67 54.89 54.25
CA ALA A 301 12.15 55.77 53.19
C ALA A 301 13.55 55.39 52.66
N VAL A 302 14.08 54.24 53.09
CA VAL A 302 15.46 53.80 52.84
C VAL A 302 15.46 52.49 52.07
N THR A 303 16.14 52.43 50.92
CA THR A 303 16.35 51.16 50.20
C THR A 303 17.57 50.46 50.78
N LEU A 304 17.35 49.46 51.64
CA LEU A 304 18.40 48.60 52.16
C LEU A 304 18.69 47.51 51.13
N LYS A 305 19.84 47.59 50.45
CA LYS A 305 20.25 46.56 49.49
C LYS A 305 21.37 45.72 50.10
N SER A 306 21.14 44.40 50.17
CA SER A 306 22.10 43.40 50.69
C SER A 306 22.30 43.38 52.22
N ILE A 307 21.31 43.81 53.01
CA ILE A 307 21.23 43.52 54.46
C ILE A 307 20.15 42.45 54.64
N GLU A 308 20.52 41.29 55.18
CA GLU A 308 19.62 40.14 55.34
C GLU A 308 19.01 40.03 56.75
N GLU A 309 19.47 40.83 57.74
CA GLU A 309 18.85 40.86 59.07
C GLU A 309 18.94 42.25 59.71
N ILE A 310 17.79 42.80 60.12
CA ILE A 310 17.62 43.94 61.02
C ILE A 310 17.34 43.39 62.41
N ALA A 311 18.23 43.65 63.37
CA ALA A 311 18.09 43.14 64.72
C ALA A 311 17.85 44.22 65.78
N GLY A 312 16.77 44.03 66.53
CA GLY A 312 16.39 44.76 67.74
C GLY A 312 17.27 44.43 68.96
N SER A 313 16.93 45.08 70.06
CA SER A 313 17.65 45.06 71.32
C SER A 313 17.05 44.04 72.31
N ASN A 314 17.25 44.24 73.62
CA ASN A 314 16.61 43.44 74.68
C ASN A 314 15.49 44.22 75.40
N GLY A 315 15.06 45.35 74.85
CA GLY A 315 13.92 46.13 75.35
C GLY A 315 12.77 46.08 74.34
N ASN A 316 11.65 46.73 74.66
CA ASN A 316 10.53 46.82 73.73
C ASN A 316 10.92 47.69 72.53
N ASP A 317 11.01 47.07 71.36
CA ASP A 317 11.44 47.72 70.14
C ASP A 317 10.26 47.99 69.19
N THR A 318 10.39 49.04 68.37
CA THR A 318 9.48 49.32 67.25
C THR A 318 10.32 49.45 66.00
N ILE A 319 10.18 48.49 65.10
CA ILE A 319 10.98 48.38 63.89
C ILE A 319 10.02 48.37 62.70
N ILE A 320 10.22 49.32 61.78
CA ILE A 320 9.50 49.43 60.52
C ILE A 320 10.50 49.16 59.40
N GLY A 321 10.23 48.13 58.60
CA GLY A 321 11.02 47.76 57.44
C GLY A 321 10.95 48.78 56.30
N SER A 322 11.64 48.43 55.23
CA SER A 322 11.70 49.15 53.97
C SER A 322 10.54 48.75 53.05
N ALA A 323 10.70 48.98 51.75
CA ALA A 323 9.72 48.60 50.73
C ALA A 323 10.15 47.35 49.93
N GLY A 324 11.14 46.61 50.41
CA GLY A 324 11.54 45.32 49.85
C GLY A 324 11.65 44.28 50.96
N ALA A 325 11.82 43.00 50.58
CA ALA A 325 11.86 41.87 51.51
C ALA A 325 12.88 42.06 52.65
N ASP A 326 12.37 42.30 53.85
CA ASP A 326 13.12 42.52 55.07
C ASP A 326 13.11 41.28 55.97
N SER A 327 14.17 41.11 56.76
CA SER A 327 14.22 40.08 57.80
C SER A 327 14.48 40.76 59.12
N ILE A 328 13.46 40.78 59.98
CA ILE A 328 13.40 41.61 61.18
C ILE A 328 13.29 40.73 62.41
N ASN A 329 14.20 40.92 63.36
CA ASN A 329 14.23 40.19 64.62
C ASN A 329 14.11 41.16 65.80
N GLY A 330 12.98 41.11 66.52
CA GLY A 330 12.66 41.99 67.65
C GLY A 330 13.55 41.79 68.87
N GLY A 331 14.06 40.58 69.09
CA GLY A 331 14.91 40.27 70.24
C GLY A 331 14.13 39.86 71.48
N ARG A 332 14.26 40.58 72.60
CA ARG A 332 13.49 40.32 73.84
C ARG A 332 12.72 41.58 74.19
N GLY A 333 11.46 41.47 74.57
CA GLY A 333 10.63 42.64 74.82
C GLY A 333 9.18 42.33 74.46
N ALA A 334 8.29 43.29 74.63
CA ALA A 334 7.01 43.27 73.92
C ALA A 334 7.19 44.13 72.67
N ASP A 335 7.46 43.48 71.55
CA ASP A 335 7.98 44.12 70.35
C ASP A 335 6.87 44.37 69.31
N LEU A 336 7.00 45.45 68.55
CA LEU A 336 6.14 45.79 67.41
C LEU A 336 6.99 45.80 66.13
N LEU A 337 6.77 44.82 65.27
CA LEU A 337 7.47 44.67 64.00
C LEU A 337 6.50 44.90 62.85
N GLN A 338 6.87 45.81 61.95
CA GLN A 338 6.12 46.10 60.71
C GLN A 338 7.05 45.85 59.53
N GLY A 339 6.72 44.90 58.67
CA GLY A 339 7.51 44.55 57.49
C GLY A 339 7.48 45.67 56.46
N GLY A 340 6.29 46.09 56.03
CA GLY A 340 6.12 47.18 55.07
C GLY A 340 5.64 46.63 53.74
N ASN A 341 6.37 46.88 52.65
CA ASN A 341 6.09 46.27 51.36
C ASN A 341 7.21 45.27 51.05
N GLY A 342 6.90 44.12 50.44
CA GLY A 342 7.87 43.06 50.16
C GLY A 342 7.57 41.78 50.94
N ASP A 343 8.24 40.68 50.60
CA ASP A 343 8.04 39.38 51.28
C ASP A 343 8.92 39.32 52.54
N ASP A 344 8.37 39.70 53.69
CA ASP A 344 9.13 39.94 54.90
C ASP A 344 9.20 38.71 55.82
N SER A 345 10.26 38.60 56.62
CA SER A 345 10.47 37.54 57.62
C SER A 345 10.56 38.15 59.02
N LEU A 346 9.55 37.91 59.85
CA LEU A 346 9.40 38.57 61.14
C LEU A 346 9.57 37.58 62.30
N VAL A 347 10.52 37.86 63.19
CA VAL A 347 10.78 37.10 64.44
C VAL A 347 10.52 38.03 65.63
N GLY A 348 9.39 37.83 66.32
CA GLY A 348 9.07 38.61 67.53
C GLY A 348 10.04 38.37 68.69
N GLY A 349 10.57 37.15 68.79
CA GLY A 349 11.52 36.80 69.85
C GLY A 349 10.84 36.50 71.19
N GLY A 350 11.36 37.05 72.28
CA GLY A 350 10.89 36.73 73.62
C GLY A 350 10.00 37.79 74.26
N GLY A 351 8.69 37.55 74.29
CA GLY A 351 7.71 38.34 75.06
C GLY A 351 6.31 38.23 74.47
N SER A 352 5.52 39.31 74.50
CA SER A 352 4.20 39.35 73.86
C SER A 352 4.25 40.35 72.72
N ASP A 353 4.30 39.82 71.51
CA ASP A 353 4.75 40.55 70.33
C ASP A 353 3.62 40.74 69.33
N THR A 354 3.73 41.81 68.54
CA THR A 354 2.82 42.09 67.42
C THR A 354 3.64 42.15 66.13
N LEU A 355 3.31 41.26 65.20
CA LEU A 355 3.99 41.14 63.91
C LEU A 355 2.96 41.48 62.84
N ASP A 356 3.28 42.46 62.02
CA ASP A 356 2.47 42.93 60.90
C ASP A 356 3.33 42.85 59.65
N GLY A 357 3.03 41.92 58.74
CA GLY A 357 3.82 41.73 57.52
C GLY A 357 3.71 42.94 56.60
N GLY A 358 2.48 43.23 56.16
CA GLY A 358 2.19 44.40 55.35
C GLY A 358 1.71 43.98 53.96
N GLU A 359 2.28 44.53 52.90
CA GLU A 359 2.00 44.11 51.53
C GLU A 359 3.08 43.15 51.02
N GLY A 360 2.77 41.88 50.81
CA GLY A 360 3.72 40.87 50.31
C GLY A 360 3.33 39.47 50.77
N ILE A 361 4.20 38.48 50.58
CA ILE A 361 4.07 37.14 51.16
C ILE A 361 4.95 37.04 52.40
N ASP A 362 4.36 37.40 53.53
CA ASP A 362 5.08 37.58 54.77
C ASP A 362 5.13 36.31 55.61
N THR A 363 6.27 36.08 56.26
CA THR A 363 6.54 34.88 57.06
C THR A 363 6.78 35.26 58.52
N ALA A 364 5.90 34.80 59.42
CA ALA A 364 6.19 34.83 60.85
C ALA A 364 6.98 33.59 61.27
N VAL A 365 8.17 33.79 61.83
CA VAL A 365 9.12 32.72 62.12
C VAL A 365 9.16 32.37 63.61
N PHE A 366 8.91 31.10 63.91
CA PHE A 366 8.94 30.51 65.24
C PHE A 366 10.06 29.46 65.34
N PRO A 367 11.13 29.68 66.14
CA PRO A 367 12.32 28.83 66.14
C PRO A 367 12.17 27.43 66.80
N GLN A 368 10.95 26.97 67.12
CA GLN A 368 10.67 25.71 67.84
C GLN A 368 9.81 24.74 67.02
N THR A 369 9.90 23.42 67.29
CA THR A 369 9.17 22.36 66.56
C THR A 369 7.67 22.34 66.88
N LEU A 370 6.83 22.21 65.86
CA LEU A 370 5.42 21.83 65.97
C LEU A 370 5.32 20.31 66.24
N GLU A 371 5.25 19.91 67.51
CA GLU A 371 5.08 18.50 67.87
C GLU A 371 3.58 18.14 67.91
N ILE A 372 3.04 17.55 66.85
CA ILE A 372 1.69 16.95 66.87
C ILE A 372 1.80 15.56 67.52
N VAL A 373 2.00 15.52 68.84
CA VAL A 373 1.74 14.32 69.65
C VAL A 373 0.32 14.43 70.19
N PRO A 374 -0.55 13.41 70.02
CA PRO A 374 -1.84 13.38 70.68
C PRO A 374 -1.66 13.43 72.21
N GLY A 375 -1.85 14.61 72.82
CA GLY A 375 -1.96 14.77 74.28
C GLY A 375 -1.06 15.80 74.98
N THR A 376 -0.12 16.47 74.31
CA THR A 376 0.70 17.55 74.92
C THR A 376 0.75 18.79 74.04
N ARG A 377 0.01 19.85 74.40
CA ARG A 377 -0.10 21.09 73.61
C ARG A 377 0.98 22.11 74.01
N ARG A 378 1.80 22.59 73.06
CA ARG A 378 2.73 23.72 73.27
C ARG A 378 2.48 24.96 72.39
N TYR A 379 1.82 24.80 71.24
CA TYR A 379 1.31 25.93 70.45
C TYR A 379 -0.17 25.69 70.12
N GLN A 380 -1.00 26.72 70.31
CA GLN A 380 -2.40 26.76 69.91
C GLN A 380 -2.60 27.98 69.02
N ILE A 381 -2.97 27.73 67.76
CA ILE A 381 -3.36 28.74 66.79
C ILE A 381 -4.87 28.94 66.92
N THR A 382 -5.30 30.17 67.15
CA THR A 382 -6.72 30.54 67.21
C THR A 382 -6.96 31.72 66.29
N VAL A 383 -7.87 31.57 65.33
CA VAL A 383 -8.31 32.67 64.49
C VAL A 383 -9.40 33.44 65.25
N SER A 384 -9.20 34.75 65.42
CA SER A 384 -10.13 35.63 66.13
C SER A 384 -10.42 36.89 65.31
N GLY A 385 -11.40 36.81 64.41
CA GLY A 385 -11.70 37.88 63.47
C GLY A 385 -10.73 37.85 62.27
N SER A 386 -10.14 38.99 61.93
CA SER A 386 -9.08 39.11 60.91
C SER A 386 -7.68 38.75 61.42
N ASP A 387 -7.52 38.60 62.74
CA ASP A 387 -6.21 38.42 63.36
C ASP A 387 -5.97 36.93 63.66
N VAL A 388 -4.75 36.47 63.38
CA VAL A 388 -4.28 35.12 63.76
C VAL A 388 -3.52 35.24 65.07
N ILE A 389 -4.03 34.58 66.12
CA ILE A 389 -3.39 34.60 67.44
C ILE A 389 -2.68 33.27 67.64
N VAL A 390 -1.36 33.34 67.78
CA VAL A 390 -0.53 32.19 68.15
C VAL A 390 -0.23 32.26 69.63
N THR A 391 -0.71 31.28 70.38
CA THR A 391 -0.42 31.15 71.82
C THR A 391 0.51 29.97 72.06
N GLY A 392 1.64 30.20 72.72
CA GLY A 392 2.59 29.13 73.03
C GLY A 392 3.56 29.50 74.14
N ALA A 393 4.18 28.49 74.74
CA ALA A 393 5.20 28.71 75.75
C ALA A 393 6.57 28.94 75.09
N ASP A 394 7.27 30.02 75.45
CA ASP A 394 8.64 30.27 75.02
C ASP A 394 9.61 29.20 75.57
N SER A 395 10.88 29.25 75.16
CA SER A 395 11.95 28.35 75.66
C SER A 395 12.17 28.41 77.19
N SER A 396 11.54 29.37 77.86
CA SER A 396 11.55 29.59 79.31
C SER A 396 10.32 29.02 80.03
N GLY A 397 9.30 28.57 79.28
CA GLY A 397 8.02 28.09 79.81
C GLY A 397 6.99 29.19 80.11
N ASN A 398 7.21 30.43 79.66
CA ASN A 398 6.23 31.51 79.81
C ASN A 398 5.27 31.54 78.61
N ASN A 399 3.98 31.69 78.90
CA ASN A 399 2.94 31.73 77.89
C ASN A 399 3.01 33.07 77.13
N SER A 400 3.56 33.05 75.92
CA SER A 400 3.67 34.19 75.02
C SER A 400 2.49 34.21 74.06
N VAL A 401 1.90 35.39 73.87
CA VAL A 401 0.87 35.64 72.88
C VAL A 401 1.50 36.44 71.76
N VAL A 402 1.53 35.87 70.56
CA VAL A 402 1.98 36.54 69.35
C VAL A 402 0.75 36.83 68.50
N THR A 403 0.52 38.11 68.23
CA THR A 403 -0.57 38.56 67.36
C THR A 403 -0.01 38.78 65.97
N LEU A 404 -0.57 38.09 64.98
CA LEU A 404 -0.16 38.16 63.59
C LEU A 404 -1.22 38.90 62.77
N ARG A 405 -0.76 39.81 61.91
CA ARG A 405 -1.58 40.55 60.94
C ARG A 405 -0.86 40.55 59.61
N ASN A 406 -1.60 40.34 58.51
CA ASN A 406 -1.04 40.30 57.16
C ASN A 406 0.21 39.38 57.11
N ILE A 407 0.01 38.12 57.51
CA ILE A 407 1.05 37.08 57.51
C ILE A 407 0.49 35.88 56.77
N GLU A 408 1.14 35.52 55.67
CA GLU A 408 0.72 34.48 54.73
C GLU A 408 1.39 33.14 55.05
N ARG A 409 2.52 33.16 55.77
CA ARG A 409 3.30 31.95 56.09
C ARG A 409 3.71 31.89 57.56
N LEU A 410 3.60 30.70 58.15
CA LEU A 410 4.16 30.40 59.47
C LEU A 410 5.33 29.44 59.31
N GLN A 411 6.51 29.84 59.77
CA GLN A 411 7.67 28.96 59.76
C GLN A 411 7.93 28.39 61.16
N PHE A 412 7.92 27.07 61.29
CA PHE A 412 8.34 26.36 62.50
C PHE A 412 9.62 25.58 62.21
N ARG A 413 10.75 26.02 62.78
CA ARG A 413 12.10 25.57 62.37
C ARG A 413 12.31 25.67 60.84
N ASN A 414 12.42 24.54 60.16
CA ASN A 414 12.73 24.46 58.73
C ASN A 414 11.47 24.21 57.88
N ASP A 415 10.33 23.97 58.52
CA ASP A 415 9.08 23.70 57.84
C ASP A 415 8.28 25.00 57.77
N ILE A 416 7.99 25.43 56.55
CA ILE A 416 7.13 26.58 56.25
C ILE A 416 5.74 26.04 55.98
N TYR A 417 4.75 26.60 56.66
CA TYR A 417 3.34 26.29 56.50
C TYR A 417 2.65 27.53 55.95
N ASP A 418 2.16 27.45 54.73
CA ASP A 418 1.36 28.51 54.13
C ASP A 418 -0.02 28.51 54.81
N LEU A 419 -0.40 29.65 55.40
CA LEU A 419 -1.79 29.89 55.76
C LEU A 419 -2.52 30.11 54.44
N ASN A 420 -3.30 29.14 53.96
CA ASN A 420 -4.07 29.28 52.72
C ASN A 420 -4.88 30.59 52.67
N LEU A 421 -4.26 31.59 52.06
CA LEU A 421 -4.76 32.82 51.47
C LEU A 421 -4.30 32.82 50.01
N GLN A 422 -4.59 31.72 49.31
CA GLN A 422 -4.81 31.77 47.87
C GLN A 422 -6.12 32.56 47.69
N LEU A 423 -6.07 33.88 47.72
CA LEU A 423 -7.14 34.70 47.16
C LEU A 423 -6.54 36.02 46.65
N LEU A 424 -6.57 36.13 45.32
CA LEU A 424 -6.67 37.37 44.51
C LEU A 424 -5.38 37.85 43.83
N GLY A 425 -5.07 37.34 42.62
CA GLY A 425 -4.35 38.19 41.67
C GLY A 425 -3.97 37.66 40.28
N SER A 426 -3.40 36.46 40.17
CA SER A 426 -2.73 36.07 38.91
C SER A 426 -2.65 34.57 38.68
N ALA A 427 -2.45 34.22 37.41
CA ALA A 427 -2.04 32.90 36.93
C ALA A 427 -0.81 32.35 37.69
N GLN A 428 -0.81 31.05 37.95
CA GLN A 428 0.13 30.31 38.77
C GLN A 428 0.89 29.28 37.92
N THR A 429 2.15 29.01 38.26
CA THR A 429 2.87 27.85 37.73
C THR A 429 3.38 27.02 38.90
N LEU A 430 2.80 25.84 39.10
CA LEU A 430 3.03 24.96 40.22
C LEU A 430 3.75 23.70 39.73
N THR A 431 4.92 23.38 40.29
CA THR A 431 5.67 22.17 39.94
C THR A 431 5.86 21.30 41.18
N GLY A 432 5.31 20.10 41.16
CA GLY A 432 5.42 19.04 42.17
C GLY A 432 6.78 18.34 42.15
N THR A 433 6.94 17.32 42.99
CA THR A 433 8.20 16.60 43.20
C THR A 433 8.12 15.17 42.67
N GLY A 434 8.97 14.26 43.18
CA GLY A 434 8.89 12.83 42.87
C GLY A 434 8.05 12.03 43.88
N LEU A 435 7.20 12.71 44.65
CA LEU A 435 6.38 12.16 45.73
C LEU A 435 4.89 12.45 45.42
N SER A 436 3.96 11.91 46.22
CA SER A 436 2.52 12.14 46.02
C SER A 436 2.08 13.47 46.66
N GLU A 437 1.67 14.41 45.82
CA GLU A 437 1.30 15.78 46.15
C GLU A 437 -0.16 16.12 45.79
N THR A 438 -0.63 17.26 46.29
CA THR A 438 -1.84 17.92 45.79
C THR A 438 -1.48 19.34 45.37
N LEU A 439 -1.61 19.66 44.09
CA LEU A 439 -1.40 20.98 43.51
C LEU A 439 -2.77 21.57 43.17
N THR A 440 -3.03 22.80 43.59
CA THR A 440 -4.31 23.47 43.34
C THR A 440 -4.06 24.88 42.82
N GLY A 441 -4.56 25.19 41.64
CA GLY A 441 -4.61 26.51 41.04
C GLY A 441 -5.74 27.38 41.61
N GLY A 442 -5.85 28.58 41.07
CA GLY A 442 -6.75 29.65 41.46
C GLY A 442 -7.89 29.86 40.45
N ALA A 443 -8.12 31.12 40.08
CA ALA A 443 -9.22 31.52 39.18
C ALA A 443 -8.72 32.13 37.86
N PHE A 444 -7.48 31.80 37.49
CA PHE A 444 -6.79 32.27 36.29
C PHE A 444 -6.15 31.07 35.59
N SER A 445 -5.78 31.22 34.32
CA SER A 445 -5.06 30.20 33.55
C SER A 445 -3.72 29.80 34.17
N ASP A 446 -3.71 28.68 34.87
CA ASP A 446 -2.60 28.15 35.64
C ASP A 446 -1.87 27.01 34.90
N VAL A 447 -0.64 26.71 35.32
CA VAL A 447 0.18 25.61 34.77
C VAL A 447 0.66 24.72 35.91
N LEU A 448 0.14 23.49 36.01
CA LEU A 448 0.40 22.55 37.11
C LEU A 448 1.14 21.32 36.58
N HIS A 449 2.36 21.04 37.05
CA HIS A 449 3.17 19.87 36.65
C HIS A 449 3.51 19.02 37.88
N SER A 450 3.16 17.74 37.94
CA SER A 450 3.42 16.87 39.11
C SER A 450 4.83 16.26 39.17
N ASN A 451 5.47 15.99 38.03
CA ASN A 451 6.67 15.16 37.86
C ASN A 451 6.49 13.65 38.14
N GLY A 452 6.39 13.20 39.39
CA GLY A 452 6.04 11.80 39.61
C GLY A 452 5.61 11.50 41.03
N GLY A 453 4.79 10.48 41.23
CA GLY A 453 4.02 10.36 42.47
C GLY A 453 2.67 9.74 42.19
N ASN A 454 1.69 10.00 43.05
CA ASN A 454 0.28 9.71 42.74
C ASN A 454 -0.43 11.02 43.10
N ASP A 455 -0.47 11.93 42.15
CA ASP A 455 -0.65 13.35 42.40
C ASP A 455 -2.10 13.77 42.15
N SER A 456 -2.55 14.83 42.82
CA SER A 456 -3.85 15.45 42.56
C SER A 456 -3.65 16.89 42.11
N LEU A 457 -3.91 17.17 40.83
CA LEU A 457 -3.81 18.48 40.21
C LEU A 457 -5.23 19.03 40.02
N ILE A 458 -5.49 20.24 40.51
CA ILE A 458 -6.78 20.91 40.43
C ILE A 458 -6.55 22.30 39.85
N GLY A 459 -7.07 22.62 38.67
CA GLY A 459 -6.87 23.91 37.98
C GLY A 459 -7.66 25.04 38.64
N GLY A 460 -8.99 24.93 38.69
CA GLY A 460 -9.87 25.94 39.28
C GLY A 460 -10.71 26.65 38.22
N ASP A 461 -10.77 27.99 38.22
CA ASP A 461 -11.36 28.73 37.09
C ASP A 461 -10.22 29.23 36.17
N GLY A 462 -10.45 29.40 34.87
CA GLY A 462 -9.45 29.84 33.90
C GLY A 462 -9.07 28.74 32.91
N ASP A 463 -8.33 29.08 31.85
CA ASP A 463 -7.86 28.09 30.86
C ASP A 463 -6.55 27.46 31.36
N ASP A 464 -6.62 26.35 32.07
CA ASP A 464 -5.50 25.75 32.81
C ASP A 464 -4.71 24.72 31.98
N THR A 465 -3.46 24.44 32.36
CA THR A 465 -2.62 23.38 31.77
C THR A 465 -2.09 22.46 32.85
N LEU A 466 -2.56 21.22 32.90
CA LEU A 466 -2.22 20.23 33.93
C LEU A 466 -1.42 19.06 33.31
N ASN A 467 -0.26 18.72 33.89
CA ASN A 467 0.62 17.64 33.43
C ASN A 467 0.93 16.65 34.56
N GLY A 468 0.43 15.41 34.43
CA GLY A 468 0.50 14.35 35.46
C GLY A 468 1.80 13.51 35.48
N HIS A 469 2.53 13.46 34.37
CA HIS A 469 3.80 12.72 34.28
C HIS A 469 3.76 11.27 34.85
N VAL A 470 4.64 10.88 35.79
CA VAL A 470 4.79 9.47 36.20
C VAL A 470 3.97 9.13 37.45
N GLY A 471 2.91 8.36 37.28
CA GLY A 471 2.25 7.60 38.35
C GLY A 471 0.73 7.59 38.22
N ASN A 472 -0.02 7.36 39.33
CA ASN A 472 -1.49 7.34 39.32
C ASN A 472 -2.03 8.71 39.76
N ASP A 473 -2.34 9.56 38.80
CA ASP A 473 -2.63 10.97 38.99
C ASP A 473 -4.11 11.29 38.77
N THR A 474 -4.60 12.32 39.45
CA THR A 474 -5.95 12.89 39.28
C THR A 474 -5.82 14.34 38.86
N LEU A 475 -6.15 14.66 37.61
CA LEU A 475 -6.13 16.00 37.03
C LEU A 475 -7.57 16.48 36.88
N ILE A 476 -7.90 17.62 37.45
CA ILE A 476 -9.22 18.25 37.39
C ILE A 476 -9.02 19.67 36.89
N GLY A 477 -9.49 20.01 35.68
CA GLY A 477 -9.41 21.34 35.07
C GLY A 477 -10.23 22.35 35.86
N GLY A 478 -11.55 22.25 35.77
CA GLY A 478 -12.48 23.08 36.52
C GLY A 478 -13.39 23.87 35.59
N ALA A 479 -13.30 25.20 35.55
CA ALA A 479 -14.11 26.02 34.67
C ALA A 479 -13.24 26.89 33.75
N GLY A 480 -13.30 26.68 32.45
CA GLY A 480 -12.45 27.30 31.45
C GLY A 480 -12.10 26.28 30.38
N ASN A 481 -11.31 26.67 29.37
CA ASN A 481 -10.88 25.76 28.32
C ASN A 481 -9.53 25.16 28.70
N ASP A 482 -9.57 24.01 29.36
CA ASP A 482 -8.42 23.41 30.03
C ASP A 482 -7.65 22.45 29.12
N ARG A 483 -6.38 22.24 29.44
CA ARG A 483 -5.50 21.29 28.75
C ARG A 483 -4.87 20.33 29.75
N LEU A 484 -5.32 19.07 29.72
CA LEU A 484 -4.85 18.04 30.65
C LEU A 484 -4.02 17.01 29.88
N ALA A 485 -2.78 16.75 30.30
CA ALA A 485 -1.91 15.81 29.61
C ALA A 485 -1.17 14.82 30.52
N ASP A 486 -0.99 13.62 29.97
CA ASP A 486 -0.23 12.51 30.55
C ASP A 486 0.97 12.19 29.64
N TYR A 487 2.17 12.60 30.10
CA TYR A 487 3.46 12.34 29.43
C TYR A 487 4.36 11.49 30.34
N PRO A 488 4.24 10.15 30.31
CA PRO A 488 5.18 9.27 30.99
C PRO A 488 6.52 9.33 30.24
N GLY A 489 7.51 10.00 30.85
CA GLY A 489 8.84 10.23 30.27
C GLY A 489 9.75 8.98 30.15
N GLY A 490 9.23 7.81 29.75
CA GLY A 490 10.04 6.61 29.51
C GLY A 490 9.27 5.27 29.46
N LEU A 491 9.98 4.19 29.09
CA LEU A 491 9.49 2.80 28.90
C LEU A 491 9.00 2.09 30.18
N LEU A 492 9.01 2.74 31.35
CA LEU A 492 8.65 2.13 32.63
C LEU A 492 7.82 3.12 33.45
N GLY A 493 6.51 2.91 33.49
CA GLY A 493 5.62 3.48 34.50
C GLY A 493 4.73 4.60 33.98
N GLY A 494 3.56 4.23 33.48
CA GLY A 494 2.38 5.07 33.58
C GLY A 494 1.43 4.41 34.60
N GLY A 495 0.83 5.19 35.50
CA GLY A 495 -0.16 4.70 36.46
C GLY A 495 -1.60 4.92 35.97
N ILE A 496 -2.62 4.50 36.72
CA ILE A 496 -4.03 4.73 36.37
C ILE A 496 -4.41 6.17 36.68
N ASN A 497 -4.75 6.93 35.65
CA ASN A 497 -5.01 8.37 35.75
C ASN A 497 -6.50 8.70 35.59
N LEU A 498 -6.95 9.75 36.28
CA LEU A 498 -8.26 10.37 36.11
C LEU A 498 -8.04 11.80 35.60
N LEU A 499 -8.54 12.13 34.42
CA LEU A 499 -8.55 13.48 33.84
C LEU A 499 -10.01 13.93 33.75
N ASP A 500 -10.33 15.09 34.32
CA ASP A 500 -11.68 15.67 34.36
C ASP A 500 -11.58 17.14 33.94
N GLY A 501 -12.12 17.50 32.78
CA GLY A 501 -12.03 18.86 32.21
C GLY A 501 -12.92 19.84 32.96
N GLY A 502 -14.19 19.47 33.15
CA GLY A 502 -15.14 20.26 33.92
C GLY A 502 -16.06 21.06 33.01
N ALA A 503 -15.95 22.38 32.98
CA ALA A 503 -16.83 23.26 32.21
C ALA A 503 -16.04 24.16 31.26
N GLY A 504 -16.16 23.93 29.97
CA GLY A 504 -15.50 24.68 28.90
C GLY A 504 -15.19 23.75 27.74
N ASP A 505 -14.45 24.23 26.75
CA ASP A 505 -14.00 23.41 25.61
C ASP A 505 -12.59 22.87 25.92
N ASP A 506 -12.50 21.64 26.43
CA ASP A 506 -11.28 21.09 27.03
C ASP A 506 -10.48 20.20 26.06
N ILE A 507 -9.16 20.10 26.27
CA ILE A 507 -8.24 19.27 25.48
C ILE A 507 -7.49 18.28 26.37
N PHE A 508 -7.65 16.99 26.09
CA PHE A 508 -6.95 15.89 26.77
C PHE A 508 -5.87 15.32 25.87
N GLU A 509 -4.63 15.19 26.36
CA GLU A 509 -3.55 14.53 25.61
C GLU A 509 -2.94 13.34 26.35
N LEU A 510 -3.08 12.16 25.77
CA LEU A 510 -2.52 10.92 26.30
C LEU A 510 -1.38 10.43 25.41
N SER A 511 -0.25 10.05 26.01
CA SER A 511 0.89 9.52 25.26
C SER A 511 1.66 8.39 25.95
N GLY A 512 2.20 7.44 25.18
CA GLY A 512 3.32 6.60 25.60
C GLY A 512 3.12 5.53 26.69
N LYS A 513 1.92 4.97 26.89
CA LYS A 513 1.65 3.97 27.95
C LYS A 513 1.68 2.50 27.50
N SER A 514 2.08 1.60 28.40
CA SER A 514 2.29 0.14 28.18
C SER A 514 1.55 -0.74 29.21
N THR A 515 0.49 -0.25 29.85
CA THR A 515 -0.19 -0.98 30.95
C THR A 515 -1.66 -1.28 30.65
N ASP A 516 -2.11 -2.49 30.99
CA ASP A 516 -3.45 -3.04 30.73
C ASP A 516 -4.62 -2.40 31.54
N LEU A 517 -4.40 -1.33 32.32
CA LEU A 517 -5.44 -0.74 33.17
C LEU A 517 -5.89 0.62 32.60
N PRO A 518 -7.21 0.91 32.59
CA PRO A 518 -7.75 2.07 31.87
C PRO A 518 -7.53 3.39 32.60
N ASP A 519 -7.06 4.40 31.89
CA ASP A 519 -7.21 5.79 32.31
C ASP A 519 -8.69 6.21 32.17
N THR A 520 -9.15 7.20 32.94
CA THR A 520 -10.50 7.76 32.83
C THR A 520 -10.42 9.22 32.40
N VAL A 521 -11.14 9.61 31.35
CA VAL A 521 -11.25 10.97 30.84
C VAL A 521 -12.72 11.40 30.93
N ARG A 522 -12.98 12.57 31.49
CA ARG A 522 -14.30 13.21 31.54
C ARG A 522 -14.18 14.61 30.96
N GLY A 523 -14.87 14.94 29.87
CA GLY A 523 -14.86 16.30 29.33
C GLY A 523 -15.73 17.21 30.18
N GLY A 524 -17.01 16.89 30.28
CA GLY A 524 -17.96 17.59 31.15
C GLY A 524 -18.92 18.43 30.33
N SER A 525 -18.91 19.76 30.46
CA SER A 525 -19.80 20.63 29.68
C SER A 525 -19.05 21.55 28.73
N GLY A 526 -19.18 21.31 27.43
CA GLY A 526 -18.64 22.17 26.37
C GLY A 526 -18.41 21.35 25.11
N TYR A 527 -17.39 21.71 24.33
CA TYR A 527 -16.90 20.89 23.22
C TYR A 527 -15.49 20.40 23.53
N ASP A 528 -15.38 19.13 23.90
CA ASP A 528 -14.17 18.55 24.43
C ASP A 528 -13.45 17.66 23.41
N VAL A 529 -12.11 17.68 23.43
CA VAL A 529 -11.25 16.97 22.47
C VAL A 529 -10.28 16.04 23.19
N LEU A 530 -10.32 14.74 22.88
CA LEU A 530 -9.31 13.76 23.32
C LEU A 530 -8.32 13.44 22.21
N ILE A 531 -7.02 13.60 22.49
CA ILE A 531 -5.91 13.32 21.56
C ILE A 531 -5.04 12.18 22.11
N ILE A 532 -4.83 11.13 21.31
CA ILE A 532 -4.02 9.96 21.69
C ILE A 532 -2.80 9.80 20.75
N ASN A 533 -1.60 9.94 21.31
CA ASN A 533 -0.31 10.00 20.60
C ASN A 533 0.67 8.89 21.01
N GLY A 534 1.21 8.13 20.05
CA GLY A 534 2.37 7.23 20.26
C GLY A 534 2.02 5.75 20.43
N GLY A 535 2.78 4.84 19.82
CA GLY A 535 2.39 3.43 19.66
C GLY A 535 2.74 2.54 20.85
N TYR A 536 1.85 2.41 21.83
CA TYR A 536 1.65 1.26 22.73
C TYR A 536 0.24 1.41 23.37
N ALA A 537 -0.49 0.30 23.52
CA ALA A 537 -1.94 0.27 23.78
C ALA A 537 -2.34 0.77 25.18
N SER A 538 -3.21 1.78 25.25
CA SER A 538 -3.92 2.18 26.47
C SER A 538 -5.41 1.89 26.33
N HIS A 539 -6.00 1.19 27.32
CA HIS A 539 -7.44 1.32 27.52
C HIS A 539 -7.70 2.73 28.08
N VAL A 540 -8.72 3.44 27.59
CA VAL A 540 -9.13 4.74 28.13
C VAL A 540 -10.65 4.75 28.21
N ILE A 541 -11.18 4.84 29.41
CA ILE A 541 -12.61 5.09 29.64
C ILE A 541 -12.83 6.58 29.41
N VAL A 542 -13.73 6.93 28.50
CA VAL A 542 -14.04 8.33 28.16
C VAL A 542 -15.50 8.58 28.48
N GLU A 543 -15.84 9.72 29.07
CA GLU A 543 -17.21 10.17 29.36
C GLU A 543 -17.33 11.65 28.93
N ASP A 544 -18.47 12.05 28.36
CA ASP A 544 -18.77 13.45 27.99
C ASP A 544 -17.65 14.14 27.17
N VAL A 545 -17.26 13.57 26.02
CA VAL A 545 -16.27 14.18 25.08
C VAL A 545 -16.85 14.21 23.65
N GLU A 546 -16.64 15.32 22.93
CA GLU A 546 -17.27 15.59 21.62
C GLU A 546 -16.41 15.23 20.40
N GLU A 547 -15.07 15.19 20.55
CA GLU A 547 -14.13 14.86 19.48
C GLU A 547 -12.99 13.93 19.95
N LEU A 548 -12.66 12.93 19.13
CA LEU A 548 -11.54 12.01 19.36
C LEU A 548 -10.54 12.08 18.20
N GLN A 549 -9.26 12.34 18.53
CA GLN A 549 -8.14 12.41 17.60
C GLN A 549 -7.11 11.30 17.85
N LEU A 550 -6.87 10.45 16.84
CA LEU A 550 -5.99 9.28 16.95
C LEU A 550 -4.80 9.34 15.97
N SER A 551 -3.60 9.08 16.48
CA SER A 551 -2.41 8.75 15.67
C SER A 551 -2.48 7.33 15.09
N ALA A 552 -1.55 6.95 14.20
CA ALA A 552 -1.51 5.59 13.64
C ALA A 552 -1.17 4.53 14.71
N ASN A 553 -1.65 3.30 14.53
CA ASN A 553 -1.46 2.14 15.44
C ASN A 553 -1.99 2.35 16.87
N GLN A 554 -3.09 3.08 17.04
CA GLN A 554 -3.76 3.26 18.33
C GLN A 554 -4.87 2.23 18.54
N PHE A 555 -5.08 1.82 19.79
CA PHE A 555 -6.14 0.93 20.21
C PHE A 555 -6.87 1.56 21.39
N VAL A 556 -8.18 1.79 21.27
CA VAL A 556 -8.99 2.46 22.30
C VAL A 556 -10.22 1.62 22.62
N ARG A 557 -10.50 1.36 23.90
CA ARG A 557 -11.74 0.69 24.33
C ARG A 557 -12.75 1.68 24.87
N MET A 558 -13.96 1.72 24.34
CA MET A 558 -14.98 2.72 24.71
C MET A 558 -16.35 2.07 24.85
N SER A 559 -17.24 2.66 25.66
CA SER A 559 -18.63 2.21 25.72
C SER A 559 -19.44 2.74 24.51
N PRO A 560 -20.49 2.03 24.05
CA PRO A 560 -21.32 2.48 22.93
C PRO A 560 -21.93 3.88 23.13
N ASP A 561 -22.37 4.22 24.34
CA ASP A 561 -22.97 5.52 24.66
C ASP A 561 -22.00 6.68 24.41
N VAL A 562 -20.71 6.46 24.68
CA VAL A 562 -19.64 7.44 24.48
C VAL A 562 -19.34 7.60 23.00
N ILE A 563 -19.23 6.50 22.26
CA ILE A 563 -18.99 6.54 20.81
C ILE A 563 -20.14 7.27 20.08
N ASN A 564 -21.37 7.01 20.50
CA ASN A 564 -22.55 7.69 19.96
C ASN A 564 -22.64 9.17 20.35
N GLY A 565 -22.03 9.56 21.47
CA GLY A 565 -21.96 10.94 21.95
C GLY A 565 -21.08 11.86 21.10
N PHE A 566 -20.04 11.32 20.45
CA PHE A 566 -19.14 12.12 19.61
C PHE A 566 -19.84 12.80 18.45
N SER A 567 -19.47 14.06 18.19
CA SER A 567 -19.89 14.81 17.02
C SER A 567 -18.97 14.58 15.82
N ALA A 568 -17.70 14.24 16.05
CA ALA A 568 -16.72 13.83 15.05
C ALA A 568 -15.66 12.87 15.64
N ILE A 569 -15.13 11.96 14.82
CA ILE A 569 -13.99 11.10 15.18
C ILE A 569 -12.95 11.19 14.05
N ILE A 570 -11.77 11.70 14.35
CA ILE A 570 -10.78 12.12 13.34
C ILE A 570 -9.46 11.36 13.56
N SER A 571 -9.11 10.38 12.71
CA SER A 571 -7.74 9.83 12.70
C SER A 571 -6.85 10.56 11.69
N ALA A 572 -5.60 10.82 12.05
CA ALA A 572 -4.62 11.41 11.15
C ALA A 572 -3.72 10.34 10.50
N ARG A 573 -3.64 10.32 9.16
CA ARG A 573 -2.62 9.52 8.45
C ARG A 573 -1.24 10.17 8.60
N SER A 574 -0.28 9.42 9.12
CA SER A 574 1.12 9.84 9.17
C SER A 574 1.78 9.74 7.78
N SER A 575 2.33 10.85 7.29
CA SER A 575 3.49 10.92 6.37
C SER A 575 3.57 9.91 5.20
N GLY A 576 2.62 9.94 4.27
CA GLY A 576 2.84 9.52 2.86
C GLY A 576 3.31 8.08 2.58
N TYR A 577 3.30 7.18 3.57
CA TYR A 577 3.55 5.75 3.46
C TYR A 577 2.35 5.01 4.06
N ILE A 578 1.81 4.02 3.36
CA ILE A 578 0.65 3.23 3.82
C ILE A 578 1.10 2.40 5.04
N GLN A 579 0.51 2.65 6.21
CA GLN A 579 0.71 1.95 7.49
C GLN A 579 -0.68 1.71 8.13
N PRO A 580 -0.86 0.67 8.98
CA PRO A 580 -2.19 0.18 9.37
C PRO A 580 -3.00 1.13 10.25
N ILE A 581 -4.29 0.82 10.34
CA ILE A 581 -5.33 1.72 10.82
C ILE A 581 -5.46 1.67 12.37
N SER A 582 -5.93 2.75 12.99
CA SER A 582 -6.31 2.79 14.40
C SER A 582 -7.61 2.00 14.64
N THR A 583 -7.67 1.24 15.73
CA THR A 583 -8.81 0.39 16.12
C THR A 583 -9.51 0.95 17.35
N ILE A 584 -10.84 1.05 17.31
CA ILE A 584 -11.68 1.28 18.49
C ILE A 584 -12.41 -0.03 18.80
N GLU A 585 -12.34 -0.54 20.04
CA GLU A 585 -13.09 -1.75 20.48
C GLU A 585 -14.20 -1.38 21.47
N LEU A 586 -15.37 -2.01 21.36
CA LEU A 586 -16.45 -1.83 22.33
C LEU A 586 -16.12 -2.48 23.67
N ALA A 587 -16.28 -1.71 24.75
CA ALA A 587 -16.11 -2.20 26.12
C ALA A 587 -17.27 -3.09 26.58
N GLN A 588 -18.42 -3.01 25.91
CA GLN A 588 -19.65 -3.74 26.21
C GLN A 588 -20.55 -3.78 24.98
N ALA A 589 -21.49 -4.73 24.98
CA ALA A 589 -22.51 -4.86 23.93
C ALA A 589 -23.32 -3.56 23.74
N GLY A 590 -23.60 -3.17 22.50
CA GLY A 590 -24.58 -2.12 22.22
C GLY A 590 -24.69 -1.69 20.76
N LEU A 591 -25.56 -0.71 20.53
CA LEU A 591 -25.68 -0.04 19.23
C LEU A 591 -24.64 1.08 19.16
N VAL A 592 -23.80 1.06 18.13
CA VAL A 592 -22.98 2.20 17.70
C VAL A 592 -23.47 2.64 16.33
N ASP A 593 -23.97 3.86 16.26
CA ASP A 593 -24.48 4.48 15.05
C ASP A 593 -23.60 5.67 14.65
N LEU A 594 -22.73 5.45 13.67
CA LEU A 594 -21.88 6.49 13.11
C LEU A 594 -22.56 7.26 11.96
N SER A 595 -23.83 6.95 11.63
CA SER A 595 -24.55 7.61 10.55
C SER A 595 -24.64 9.13 10.81
N GLY A 596 -24.28 9.92 9.80
CA GLY A 596 -24.22 11.38 9.92
C GLY A 596 -23.04 11.96 10.72
N LYS A 597 -22.10 11.12 11.19
CA LYS A 597 -20.85 11.58 11.83
C LYS A 597 -19.71 11.67 10.82
N THR A 598 -18.81 12.64 10.99
CA THR A 598 -17.54 12.70 10.22
C THR A 598 -16.54 11.78 10.90
N VAL A 599 -16.24 10.65 10.26
CA VAL A 599 -15.47 9.53 10.82
C VAL A 599 -14.35 9.20 9.85
N LEU A 600 -13.10 9.50 10.21
CA LEU A 600 -11.91 9.03 9.50
C LEU A 600 -11.25 7.95 10.34
N LEU A 601 -11.91 6.81 10.47
CA LEU A 601 -11.43 5.64 11.20
C LEU A 601 -10.93 4.63 10.19
N GLY A 602 -10.46 3.49 10.68
CA GLY A 602 -10.62 2.33 9.82
C GLY A 602 -10.62 0.98 10.45
N THR A 603 -10.69 0.83 11.77
CA THR A 603 -11.39 -0.34 12.34
C THR A 603 -12.23 0.04 13.56
N LEU A 604 -13.53 -0.26 13.51
CA LEU A 604 -14.41 -0.30 14.68
C LEU A 604 -14.72 -1.77 14.98
N ARG A 605 -14.36 -2.21 16.18
CA ARG A 605 -14.47 -3.59 16.64
C ARG A 605 -15.54 -3.71 17.74
N GLY A 606 -16.41 -4.71 17.63
CA GLY A 606 -17.40 -5.11 18.62
C GLY A 606 -16.76 -5.66 19.89
N SER A 607 -17.62 -5.99 20.83
CA SER A 607 -17.30 -6.65 22.09
C SER A 607 -17.32 -8.17 21.92
N GLY A 608 -17.25 -8.93 23.01
CA GLY A 608 -17.45 -10.39 22.98
C GLY A 608 -18.92 -10.82 23.12
N LEU A 609 -19.87 -9.95 22.75
CA LEU A 609 -21.31 -10.14 22.86
C LEU A 609 -22.00 -9.57 21.60
N ALA A 610 -23.30 -9.81 21.44
CA ALA A 610 -24.08 -9.29 20.30
C ALA A 610 -24.09 -7.75 20.23
N ASP A 611 -23.51 -7.22 19.15
CA ASP A 611 -23.32 -5.81 18.86
C ASP A 611 -24.08 -5.34 17.62
N THR A 612 -24.32 -4.04 17.51
CA THR A 612 -24.86 -3.43 16.29
C THR A 612 -24.00 -2.25 15.88
N LEU A 613 -23.23 -2.39 14.79
CA LEU A 613 -22.29 -1.40 14.30
C LEU A 613 -22.78 -0.83 12.97
N ILE A 614 -22.96 0.48 12.90
CA ILE A 614 -23.35 1.19 11.68
C ILE A 614 -22.25 2.20 11.34
N ALA A 615 -21.67 2.07 10.15
CA ALA A 615 -20.62 2.93 9.63
C ALA A 615 -21.15 4.30 9.17
N PRO A 616 -20.26 5.29 8.95
CA PRO A 616 -20.64 6.65 8.61
C PRO A 616 -21.31 6.76 7.23
N SER A 617 -21.97 7.89 6.99
CA SER A 617 -22.65 8.15 5.72
C SER A 617 -21.73 8.54 4.56
N THR A 618 -20.39 8.55 4.75
CA THR A 618 -19.41 8.82 3.69
C THR A 618 -18.05 8.22 4.05
N GLY A 619 -17.45 7.46 3.13
CA GLY A 619 -16.06 6.99 3.20
C GLY A 619 -15.93 5.60 3.82
N GLY A 620 -14.97 4.81 3.33
CA GLY A 620 -14.83 3.40 3.73
C GLY A 620 -14.23 3.18 5.13
N VAL A 621 -14.81 2.25 5.88
CA VAL A 621 -14.45 1.86 7.25
C VAL A 621 -14.39 0.33 7.38
N THR A 622 -13.55 -0.20 8.27
CA THR A 622 -13.64 -1.62 8.67
C THR A 622 -14.53 -1.76 9.91
N LEU A 623 -15.56 -2.59 9.86
CA LEU A 623 -16.35 -3.03 11.01
C LEU A 623 -16.00 -4.49 11.32
N ASP A 624 -15.67 -4.80 12.58
CA ASP A 624 -15.38 -6.16 13.05
C ASP A 624 -16.32 -6.51 14.21
N GLY A 625 -17.20 -7.49 14.09
CA GLY A 625 -18.17 -7.87 15.13
C GLY A 625 -17.53 -8.54 16.36
N ALA A 626 -16.34 -9.13 16.21
CA ALA A 626 -15.63 -9.90 17.24
C ALA A 626 -16.31 -11.22 17.66
N GLU A 627 -16.81 -11.39 18.89
CA GLU A 627 -17.60 -12.59 19.24
C GLU A 627 -19.02 -12.13 19.56
N GLY A 628 -20.06 -12.78 19.06
CA GLY A 628 -21.41 -12.24 19.22
C GLY A 628 -22.36 -12.68 18.12
N ASN A 629 -23.63 -12.27 18.23
CA ASN A 629 -24.53 -12.35 17.07
C ASN A 629 -24.70 -10.92 16.60
N ASP A 630 -23.85 -10.50 15.68
CA ASP A 630 -23.61 -9.09 15.42
C ASP A 630 -24.41 -8.60 14.21
N THR A 631 -24.70 -7.31 14.19
CA THR A 631 -25.33 -6.64 13.05
C THR A 631 -24.44 -5.51 12.59
N LEU A 632 -23.88 -5.64 11.39
CA LEU A 632 -22.90 -4.72 10.80
C LEU A 632 -23.52 -4.05 9.56
N THR A 633 -23.41 -2.73 9.44
CA THR A 633 -23.93 -1.95 8.30
C THR A 633 -22.89 -0.94 7.80
N GLY A 634 -22.36 -1.11 6.58
CA GLY A 634 -21.30 -0.28 5.97
C GLY A 634 -21.76 1.13 5.56
N GLY A 635 -22.95 1.27 4.98
CA GLY A 635 -23.49 2.59 4.63
C GLY A 635 -23.05 3.07 3.24
N GLU A 636 -22.41 4.24 3.12
CA GLU A 636 -21.84 4.72 1.84
C GLU A 636 -20.31 4.73 1.92
N GLY A 637 -19.62 4.01 1.03
CA GLY A 637 -18.17 3.87 1.07
C GLY A 637 -17.72 2.53 0.52
N ASN A 638 -16.41 2.29 0.53
CA ASN A 638 -15.88 0.96 0.28
C ASN A 638 -15.51 0.38 1.64
N ASP A 639 -16.44 -0.31 2.26
CA ASP A 639 -16.34 -0.78 3.64
C ASP A 639 -15.75 -2.19 3.72
N THR A 640 -15.25 -2.57 4.89
CA THR A 640 -14.82 -3.95 5.16
C THR A 640 -15.56 -4.48 6.39
N LEU A 641 -16.40 -5.50 6.23
CA LEU A 641 -17.23 -6.04 7.30
C LEU A 641 -16.75 -7.45 7.68
N ILE A 642 -16.36 -7.63 8.94
CA ILE A 642 -15.88 -8.88 9.50
C ILE A 642 -16.90 -9.31 10.56
N GLY A 643 -17.63 -10.41 10.34
CA GLY A 643 -18.67 -10.87 11.26
C GLY A 643 -18.09 -11.25 12.62
N GLY A 644 -16.99 -12.00 12.59
CA GLY A 644 -16.44 -12.60 13.80
C GLY A 644 -17.17 -13.89 14.15
N PHE A 645 -17.14 -14.29 15.42
CA PHE A 645 -17.74 -15.52 15.88
C PHE A 645 -19.22 -15.37 16.22
N GLY A 646 -20.09 -16.01 15.46
CA GLY A 646 -21.48 -16.25 15.85
C GLY A 646 -22.44 -16.23 14.67
N THR A 647 -23.69 -15.85 14.90
CA THR A 647 -24.68 -15.68 13.80
C THR A 647 -24.85 -14.20 13.49
N ASP A 648 -24.19 -13.76 12.43
CA ASP A 648 -24.05 -12.35 12.11
C ASP A 648 -24.89 -11.92 10.91
N SER A 649 -25.24 -10.64 10.88
CA SER A 649 -25.95 -9.97 9.80
C SER A 649 -25.10 -8.82 9.29
N LEU A 650 -24.57 -8.92 8.08
CA LEU A 650 -23.64 -7.97 7.48
C LEU A 650 -24.29 -7.33 6.25
N SER A 651 -24.34 -6.00 6.20
CA SER A 651 -24.88 -5.23 5.06
C SER A 651 -23.87 -4.18 4.61
N GLY A 652 -23.42 -4.22 3.36
CA GLY A 652 -22.41 -3.31 2.81
C GLY A 652 -23.00 -1.92 2.57
N GLY A 653 -24.01 -1.82 1.72
CA GLY A 653 -24.68 -0.56 1.42
C GLY A 653 -24.32 -0.08 0.02
N ALA A 654 -23.68 1.08 -0.12
CA ALA A 654 -23.33 1.67 -1.42
C ALA A 654 -21.82 1.92 -1.53
N GLY A 655 -21.20 1.41 -2.59
CA GLY A 655 -19.77 1.45 -2.86
C GLY A 655 -19.21 0.02 -2.97
N ASP A 656 -17.92 -0.14 -3.16
CA ASP A 656 -17.32 -1.47 -3.37
C ASP A 656 -16.91 -2.07 -2.02
N ASP A 657 -17.78 -2.90 -1.44
CA ASP A 657 -17.63 -3.42 -0.07
C ASP A 657 -16.91 -4.77 -0.03
N ARG A 658 -16.32 -5.10 1.13
CA ARG A 658 -15.61 -6.37 1.36
C ARG A 658 -16.12 -7.06 2.61
N PHE A 659 -16.57 -8.30 2.49
CA PHE A 659 -16.99 -9.13 3.62
C PHE A 659 -15.92 -10.18 3.93
N ILE A 660 -15.62 -10.42 5.20
CA ILE A 660 -14.65 -11.42 5.64
C ILE A 660 -15.31 -12.35 6.65
N LEU A 661 -15.35 -13.65 6.33
CA LEU A 661 -15.80 -14.70 7.24
C LEU A 661 -14.62 -15.49 7.79
N THR A 662 -14.70 -15.95 9.04
CA THR A 662 -13.59 -16.65 9.71
C THR A 662 -13.82 -18.15 9.84
N PHE A 663 -12.74 -18.93 9.93
CA PHE A 663 -12.77 -20.40 9.92
C PHE A 663 -13.50 -21.07 11.10
N ARG A 664 -13.97 -20.32 12.10
CA ARG A 664 -14.52 -20.93 13.33
C ARG A 664 -16.04 -20.82 13.45
N ASP A 665 -16.69 -20.32 12.41
CA ASP A 665 -18.15 -20.08 12.35
C ASP A 665 -18.95 -21.31 11.88
N ALA A 666 -18.28 -22.46 11.78
CA ALA A 666 -18.81 -23.71 11.26
C ALA A 666 -20.20 -24.09 11.83
N GLY A 667 -21.23 -23.98 10.99
CA GLY A 667 -22.62 -24.38 11.28
C GLY A 667 -23.51 -23.28 11.86
N LEU A 668 -23.05 -22.04 11.92
CA LEU A 668 -23.86 -20.88 12.21
C LEU A 668 -24.39 -20.27 10.89
N ALA A 669 -25.51 -19.57 10.96
CA ALA A 669 -26.17 -18.95 9.81
C ALA A 669 -25.82 -17.46 9.75
N GLU A 670 -24.94 -17.07 8.84
CA GLU A 670 -24.64 -15.68 8.54
C GLU A 670 -25.53 -15.16 7.39
N THR A 671 -25.90 -13.88 7.46
CA THR A 671 -26.63 -13.18 6.40
C THR A 671 -25.78 -12.04 5.87
N ILE A 672 -25.50 -12.01 4.57
CA ILE A 672 -24.67 -11.01 3.90
C ILE A 672 -25.49 -10.34 2.80
N GLU A 673 -25.47 -9.01 2.76
CA GLU A 673 -26.08 -8.20 1.70
C GLU A 673 -25.08 -7.14 1.22
N GLY A 674 -24.50 -7.27 0.03
CA GLY A 674 -23.50 -6.32 -0.49
C GLY A 674 -24.11 -4.95 -0.76
N GLY A 675 -25.12 -4.90 -1.62
CA GLY A 675 -25.91 -3.68 -1.86
C GLY A 675 -25.67 -3.15 -3.27
N SER A 676 -25.13 -1.94 -3.42
CA SER A 676 -24.84 -1.34 -4.72
C SER A 676 -23.36 -1.01 -4.87
N GLY A 677 -22.67 -1.65 -5.79
CA GLY A 677 -21.24 -1.44 -6.05
C GLY A 677 -20.64 -2.69 -6.63
N HIS A 678 -19.34 -2.88 -6.48
CA HIS A 678 -18.67 -4.14 -6.74
C HIS A 678 -18.21 -4.76 -5.42
N ASP A 679 -19.07 -5.60 -4.85
CA ASP A 679 -18.91 -6.15 -3.52
C ASP A 679 -18.19 -7.51 -3.56
N VAL A 680 -17.32 -7.76 -2.58
CA VAL A 680 -16.44 -8.93 -2.51
C VAL A 680 -16.67 -9.70 -1.21
N LEU A 681 -17.09 -10.96 -1.29
CA LEU A 681 -17.08 -11.88 -0.16
C LEU A 681 -15.78 -12.67 -0.13
N SER A 682 -14.99 -12.54 0.94
CA SER A 682 -13.77 -13.30 1.18
C SER A 682 -14.02 -14.37 2.23
N LEU A 683 -13.94 -15.64 1.84
CA LEU A 683 -14.09 -16.77 2.75
C LEU A 683 -12.81 -17.10 3.52
N PHE A 684 -11.72 -16.36 3.27
CA PHE A 684 -10.42 -16.53 3.93
C PHE A 684 -9.67 -15.19 3.96
N GLY A 685 -8.82 -14.97 4.97
CA GLY A 685 -8.01 -13.76 5.13
C GLY A 685 -6.80 -13.75 4.19
N GLY A 686 -6.93 -13.11 3.04
CA GLY A 686 -5.78 -12.81 2.19
C GLY A 686 -4.86 -11.77 2.85
N ASP A 687 -3.57 -12.08 2.97
CA ASP A 687 -2.41 -11.21 3.26
C ASP A 687 -2.48 -10.18 4.42
N ASP A 688 -3.52 -10.16 5.24
CA ASP A 688 -3.63 -9.22 6.35
C ASP A 688 -2.75 -9.67 7.54
N PRO A 689 -1.84 -8.83 8.06
CA PRO A 689 -0.94 -9.15 9.19
C PRO A 689 -1.63 -9.55 10.52
N VAL A 690 -2.95 -9.52 10.61
CA VAL A 690 -3.71 -9.68 11.86
C VAL A 690 -3.81 -11.11 12.34
N ASP A 691 -3.79 -12.15 11.50
CA ASP A 691 -3.83 -13.51 12.05
C ASP A 691 -3.25 -14.60 11.13
N LYS A 692 -2.13 -15.19 11.56
CA LYS A 692 -1.66 -16.48 11.03
C LYS A 692 -2.34 -17.57 11.84
N LEU A 693 -3.57 -17.93 11.49
CA LEU A 693 -4.31 -18.98 12.18
C LEU A 693 -3.75 -20.39 11.84
N PRO A 694 -3.70 -21.30 12.83
CA PRO A 694 -3.16 -22.65 12.65
C PRO A 694 -4.13 -23.56 11.89
N SER A 695 -3.55 -24.49 11.12
CA SER A 695 -4.26 -25.49 10.32
C SER A 695 -5.25 -26.34 11.12
N GLY A 696 -6.53 -26.24 10.77
CA GLY A 696 -7.65 -26.99 11.33
C GLY A 696 -8.59 -27.52 10.24
N THR A 697 -9.29 -28.61 10.54
CA THR A 697 -10.09 -29.42 9.62
C THR A 697 -11.42 -28.78 9.19
N ALA A 698 -11.58 -28.61 7.86
CA ALA A 698 -12.80 -28.77 7.05
C ALA A 698 -14.18 -28.41 7.66
N ASP A 699 -14.76 -27.28 7.23
CA ASP A 699 -16.04 -26.76 7.74
C ASP A 699 -17.17 -26.62 6.69
N ASP A 700 -18.42 -26.66 7.16
CA ASP A 700 -19.69 -26.70 6.41
C ASP A 700 -20.40 -25.33 6.45
N PHE A 701 -20.50 -24.64 5.30
CA PHE A 701 -21.16 -23.33 5.11
C PHE A 701 -22.61 -23.44 4.60
N SER A 702 -23.29 -24.56 4.84
CA SER A 702 -24.65 -24.82 4.29
C SER A 702 -25.76 -23.86 4.74
N HIS A 703 -25.48 -22.90 5.64
CA HIS A 703 -26.43 -21.93 6.16
C HIS A 703 -26.10 -20.45 5.83
N LEU A 704 -25.06 -20.20 5.04
CA LEU A 704 -24.68 -18.87 4.60
C LEU A 704 -25.69 -18.34 3.56
N THR A 705 -26.33 -17.20 3.86
CA THR A 705 -27.21 -16.49 2.91
C THR A 705 -26.49 -15.25 2.39
N VAL A 706 -26.16 -15.23 1.11
CA VAL A 706 -25.53 -14.08 0.44
C VAL A 706 -26.57 -13.42 -0.48
N GLY A 707 -26.63 -12.09 -0.47
CA GLY A 707 -27.45 -11.19 -1.29
C GLY A 707 -26.56 -10.11 -1.93
N ALA A 708 -26.78 -9.78 -3.21
CA ALA A 708 -26.13 -8.64 -3.90
C ALA A 708 -24.60 -8.51 -3.68
N VAL A 709 -23.84 -9.59 -3.87
CA VAL A 709 -22.37 -9.59 -3.89
C VAL A 709 -21.91 -9.89 -5.32
N GLU A 710 -20.82 -9.30 -5.81
CA GLU A 710 -20.36 -9.48 -7.20
C GLU A 710 -19.21 -10.47 -7.34
N GLU A 711 -18.31 -10.53 -6.36
CA GLU A 711 -17.12 -11.38 -6.37
C GLU A 711 -17.03 -12.27 -5.12
N LEU A 712 -16.69 -13.55 -5.31
CA LEU A 712 -16.39 -14.48 -4.23
C LEU A 712 -14.92 -14.86 -4.25
N TRP A 713 -14.23 -14.65 -3.14
CA TRP A 713 -12.84 -14.98 -2.95
C TRP A 713 -12.63 -16.13 -1.95
N ILE A 714 -12.01 -17.21 -2.42
CA ILE A 714 -11.57 -18.37 -1.64
C ILE A 714 -10.02 -18.44 -1.59
N GLY A 715 -9.43 -18.63 -0.42
CA GLY A 715 -7.98 -18.69 -0.15
C GLY A 715 -7.44 -20.11 0.05
N SER A 716 -6.11 -20.26 0.01
CA SER A 716 -5.37 -21.52 -0.16
C SER A 716 -5.19 -22.40 1.07
N ASP A 717 -5.58 -21.92 2.26
CA ASP A 717 -5.43 -22.65 3.53
C ASP A 717 -6.51 -23.72 3.77
N ALA A 718 -7.45 -23.87 2.84
CA ALA A 718 -8.53 -24.86 2.88
C ALA A 718 -8.00 -26.30 2.70
N TYR A 719 -7.32 -26.82 3.73
CA TYR A 719 -6.88 -28.21 3.78
C TYR A 719 -8.09 -29.15 3.95
N GLY A 720 -8.54 -29.73 2.84
CA GLY A 720 -9.26 -31.02 2.81
C GLY A 720 -10.72 -31.03 3.27
N GLY A 721 -11.45 -29.91 3.14
CA GLY A 721 -12.88 -29.83 3.45
C GLY A 721 -13.76 -29.53 2.23
N ASN A 722 -14.97 -30.09 2.22
CA ASN A 722 -16.00 -29.74 1.23
C ASN A 722 -16.60 -28.37 1.57
N ILE A 723 -16.14 -27.31 0.91
CA ILE A 723 -16.87 -26.02 0.92
C ILE A 723 -18.17 -26.24 0.15
N SER A 724 -19.31 -26.12 0.84
CA SER A 724 -20.65 -26.16 0.24
C SER A 724 -21.29 -24.78 0.38
N LEU A 725 -21.39 -24.05 -0.73
CA LEU A 725 -22.03 -22.72 -0.76
C LEU A 725 -23.37 -22.80 -1.48
N LEU A 726 -24.41 -22.23 -0.87
CA LEU A 726 -25.71 -22.05 -1.50
C LEU A 726 -25.83 -20.62 -2.01
N LEU A 727 -25.72 -20.43 -3.32
CA LEU A 727 -25.74 -19.11 -3.95
C LEU A 727 -27.18 -18.76 -4.40
N HIS A 728 -27.59 -17.50 -4.27
CA HIS A 728 -28.89 -17.00 -4.76
C HIS A 728 -28.74 -16.38 -6.16
N PRO A 729 -29.72 -16.47 -7.09
CA PRO A 729 -29.55 -16.03 -8.48
C PRO A 729 -29.11 -14.57 -8.68
N ASP A 730 -29.41 -13.71 -7.70
CA ASP A 730 -29.10 -12.28 -7.74
C ASP A 730 -27.68 -11.94 -7.18
N THR A 731 -26.83 -12.94 -6.91
CA THR A 731 -25.62 -12.79 -6.07
C THR A 731 -24.27 -13.07 -6.70
N LEU A 732 -24.15 -13.17 -8.03
CA LEU A 732 -22.83 -13.20 -8.65
C LEU A 732 -22.87 -12.47 -9.99
N GLY A 733 -22.57 -11.18 -9.96
CA GLY A 733 -22.09 -10.44 -11.11
C GLY A 733 -20.67 -10.86 -11.48
N ASN A 734 -20.52 -12.02 -12.12
CA ASN A 734 -19.41 -12.42 -13.00
C ASN A 734 -18.09 -13.05 -12.47
N PHE A 735 -17.68 -13.10 -11.20
CA PHE A 735 -16.36 -13.70 -10.90
C PHE A 735 -16.25 -14.43 -9.54
N VAL A 736 -15.97 -15.73 -9.57
CA VAL A 736 -15.39 -16.44 -8.40
C VAL A 736 -13.88 -16.45 -8.60
N ARG A 737 -13.13 -15.76 -7.74
CA ARG A 737 -11.67 -15.66 -7.85
C ARG A 737 -11.00 -16.39 -6.69
N PHE A 738 -10.22 -17.40 -7.00
CA PHE A 738 -9.35 -18.03 -5.99
C PHE A 738 -8.03 -17.28 -5.97
N VAL A 739 -7.55 -16.83 -4.80
CA VAL A 739 -6.22 -16.21 -4.71
C VAL A 739 -5.28 -17.15 -3.97
N ASP A 740 -4.14 -17.31 -4.61
CA ASP A 740 -2.96 -18.08 -4.24
C ASP A 740 -2.96 -19.58 -4.57
N ALA A 741 -2.91 -19.88 -5.86
CA ALA A 741 -2.50 -21.20 -6.36
C ALA A 741 -1.00 -21.25 -6.75
N THR A 742 -0.12 -20.42 -6.16
CA THR A 742 1.30 -20.38 -6.58
C THR A 742 2.21 -21.43 -5.91
N GLN A 743 1.67 -22.29 -5.06
CA GLN A 743 2.43 -23.43 -4.51
C GLN A 743 2.09 -24.72 -5.27
N GLU A 744 2.98 -25.12 -6.18
CA GLU A 744 3.06 -26.51 -6.66
C GLU A 744 3.23 -27.45 -5.45
N VAL A 745 2.13 -27.98 -4.92
CA VAL A 745 2.18 -29.04 -3.90
C VAL A 745 1.81 -30.36 -4.56
N ASN A 746 2.85 -31.15 -4.76
CA ASN A 746 2.81 -32.54 -5.22
C ASN A 746 2.05 -33.42 -4.21
N ASN A 747 0.72 -33.55 -4.30
CA ASN A 747 -0.04 -34.68 -3.73
C ASN A 747 -1.48 -34.73 -4.26
N ASN A 748 -1.89 -35.91 -4.74
CA ASN A 748 -3.12 -36.21 -5.47
C ASN A 748 -4.40 -36.32 -4.59
N ASP A 749 -4.55 -35.53 -3.52
CA ASP A 749 -5.70 -35.64 -2.60
C ASP A 749 -6.43 -34.29 -2.43
N TYR A 750 -6.80 -33.64 -3.53
CA TYR A 750 -7.76 -32.53 -3.47
C TYR A 750 -9.20 -33.09 -3.47
N THR A 751 -9.97 -32.76 -2.45
CA THR A 751 -11.43 -32.94 -2.47
C THR A 751 -12.04 -31.78 -3.27
N PRO A 752 -12.88 -32.03 -4.29
CA PRO A 752 -13.42 -30.95 -5.12
C PRO A 752 -14.32 -30.01 -4.32
N ILE A 753 -14.18 -28.71 -4.57
CA ILE A 753 -15.05 -27.67 -4.01
C ILE A 753 -16.45 -27.86 -4.59
N THR A 754 -17.50 -27.87 -3.76
CA THR A 754 -18.88 -28.10 -4.20
C THR A 754 -19.69 -26.80 -4.16
N LEU A 755 -19.99 -26.21 -5.32
CA LEU A 755 -20.94 -25.08 -5.39
C LEU A 755 -22.35 -25.58 -5.73
N ARG A 756 -23.38 -24.97 -5.14
CA ARG A 756 -24.80 -25.25 -5.42
C ARG A 756 -25.58 -23.95 -5.60
N PHE A 757 -26.40 -23.89 -6.63
CA PHE A 757 -27.40 -22.83 -6.73
C PHE A 757 -28.70 -23.19 -5.98
N SER A 758 -29.38 -22.18 -5.44
CA SER A 758 -30.73 -22.32 -4.86
C SER A 758 -31.86 -22.21 -5.88
N ALA A 759 -31.58 -21.65 -7.06
CA ALA A 759 -32.45 -21.50 -8.24
C ALA A 759 -31.58 -21.19 -9.48
N SER A 760 -32.15 -21.11 -10.70
CA SER A 760 -31.38 -20.89 -11.95
C SER A 760 -30.34 -19.76 -11.87
N GLY A 761 -29.12 -19.98 -12.35
CA GLY A 761 -28.01 -19.02 -12.27
C GLY A 761 -26.97 -19.11 -13.39
N THR A 762 -25.99 -18.20 -13.36
CA THR A 762 -24.82 -18.20 -14.27
C THR A 762 -23.54 -18.26 -13.44
N LEU A 763 -22.61 -19.17 -13.79
CA LEU A 763 -21.29 -19.31 -13.18
C LEU A 763 -20.21 -19.37 -14.28
N ASP A 764 -19.29 -18.43 -14.31
CA ASP A 764 -18.18 -18.43 -15.28
C ASP A 764 -16.83 -18.50 -14.56
N LEU A 765 -16.10 -19.62 -14.71
CA LEU A 765 -14.76 -19.82 -14.15
C LEU A 765 -13.65 -19.72 -15.21
N SER A 766 -13.97 -19.36 -16.47
CA SER A 766 -13.02 -19.38 -17.60
C SER A 766 -11.82 -18.44 -17.47
N GLY A 767 -11.90 -17.42 -16.60
CA GLY A 767 -10.83 -16.47 -16.32
C GLY A 767 -9.95 -16.84 -15.13
N THR A 768 -10.17 -17.98 -14.47
CA THR A 768 -9.47 -18.37 -13.25
C THR A 768 -8.22 -19.18 -13.58
N GLU A 769 -7.04 -18.80 -13.04
CA GLU A 769 -5.79 -19.58 -13.15
C GLU A 769 -5.81 -20.83 -12.25
N LEU A 770 -6.98 -21.45 -12.07
CA LEU A 770 -7.15 -22.62 -11.22
C LEU A 770 -6.64 -23.88 -11.90
N LEU A 771 -5.63 -24.48 -11.28
CA LEU A 771 -5.06 -25.80 -11.63
C LEU A 771 -5.81 -26.97 -10.94
N GLY A 772 -7.03 -26.77 -10.44
CA GLY A 772 -7.72 -27.72 -9.55
C GLY A 772 -9.12 -28.16 -10.01
N ASP A 773 -9.48 -29.40 -9.69
CA ASP A 773 -10.75 -30.05 -10.01
C ASP A 773 -11.95 -29.41 -9.28
N PHE A 774 -13.03 -29.11 -10.02
CA PHE A 774 -14.23 -28.45 -9.51
C PHE A 774 -15.45 -29.39 -9.47
N ARG A 775 -16.38 -29.22 -8.53
CA ARG A 775 -17.69 -29.92 -8.54
C ARG A 775 -18.84 -28.93 -8.45
N PHE A 776 -19.79 -29.04 -9.37
CA PHE A 776 -20.98 -28.22 -9.42
C PHE A 776 -22.26 -29.06 -9.46
N VAL A 777 -23.31 -28.58 -8.78
CA VAL A 777 -24.67 -29.13 -8.91
C VAL A 777 -25.67 -27.97 -9.08
N GLY A 778 -26.32 -27.95 -10.25
CA GLY A 778 -27.33 -26.98 -10.66
C GLY A 778 -28.66 -27.19 -9.96
N ALA A 779 -29.51 -26.19 -10.14
CA ALA A 779 -30.80 -26.10 -9.47
C ALA A 779 -31.93 -26.50 -10.45
N ALA A 780 -33.12 -25.95 -10.24
CA ALA A 780 -34.17 -25.98 -11.24
C ALA A 780 -34.15 -24.67 -12.05
N GLY A 781 -34.32 -24.78 -13.37
CA GLY A 781 -34.27 -23.72 -14.38
C GLY A 781 -33.05 -23.85 -15.29
N ALA A 782 -32.86 -22.92 -16.22
CA ALA A 782 -31.74 -22.95 -17.16
C ALA A 782 -30.48 -22.35 -16.54
N ASP A 783 -29.45 -23.18 -16.32
CA ASP A 783 -28.15 -22.82 -15.76
C ASP A 783 -27.09 -22.64 -16.86
N THR A 784 -26.17 -21.68 -16.70
CA THR A 784 -25.02 -21.50 -17.62
C THR A 784 -23.72 -21.56 -16.85
N ILE A 785 -22.84 -22.52 -17.18
CA ILE A 785 -21.65 -22.86 -16.40
C ILE A 785 -20.43 -23.05 -17.29
N THR A 786 -19.33 -22.40 -16.93
CA THR A 786 -18.01 -22.67 -17.51
C THR A 786 -17.06 -23.15 -16.41
N GLY A 787 -16.46 -24.32 -16.60
CA GLY A 787 -15.45 -24.92 -15.74
C GLY A 787 -14.05 -24.30 -15.91
N SER A 788 -13.07 -24.99 -15.34
CA SER A 788 -11.70 -24.53 -15.13
C SER A 788 -10.72 -25.17 -16.13
N THR A 789 -9.43 -25.21 -15.80
CA THR A 789 -8.43 -25.99 -16.54
C THR A 789 -8.09 -27.34 -15.87
N GLY A 790 -8.78 -27.67 -14.76
CA GLY A 790 -8.69 -28.94 -14.02
C GLY A 790 -9.80 -29.94 -14.42
N SER A 791 -9.84 -31.12 -13.80
CA SER A 791 -10.85 -32.14 -14.12
C SER A 791 -12.15 -31.92 -13.34
N ASP A 792 -13.19 -31.42 -14.00
CA ASP A 792 -14.40 -30.92 -13.37
C ASP A 792 -15.56 -31.94 -13.36
N ILE A 793 -16.49 -31.80 -12.40
CA ILE A 793 -17.72 -32.59 -12.29
C ILE A 793 -18.90 -31.63 -12.27
N LEU A 794 -19.64 -31.50 -13.38
CA LEU A 794 -20.76 -30.57 -13.53
C LEU A 794 -22.09 -31.33 -13.68
N SER A 795 -23.15 -30.91 -12.98
CA SER A 795 -24.51 -31.48 -13.09
C SER A 795 -25.54 -30.35 -13.16
N GLY A 796 -26.44 -30.39 -14.16
CA GLY A 796 -27.41 -29.32 -14.50
C GLY A 796 -28.68 -29.32 -13.66
N GLY A 797 -29.21 -30.50 -13.35
CA GLY A 797 -30.48 -30.61 -12.62
C GLY A 797 -31.69 -30.63 -13.57
N SER A 798 -32.53 -29.60 -13.55
CA SER A 798 -33.70 -29.59 -14.43
C SER A 798 -33.89 -28.25 -15.11
N GLY A 799 -33.97 -28.20 -16.43
CA GLY A 799 -34.01 -26.99 -17.24
C GLY A 799 -33.09 -27.13 -18.44
N ASP A 800 -33.10 -26.17 -19.35
CA ASP A 800 -32.24 -26.22 -20.54
C ASP A 800 -30.86 -25.62 -20.18
N ASP A 801 -29.91 -26.46 -19.79
CA ASP A 801 -28.63 -26.06 -19.20
C ASP A 801 -27.53 -25.91 -20.26
N ARG A 802 -26.53 -25.06 -19.99
CA ARG A 802 -25.38 -24.83 -20.89
C ARG A 802 -24.07 -24.93 -20.14
N PHE A 803 -23.31 -26.02 -20.36
CA PHE A 803 -22.02 -26.27 -19.73
C PHE A 803 -20.86 -26.22 -20.72
N ALA A 804 -19.72 -25.69 -20.27
CA ALA A 804 -18.41 -25.84 -20.88
C ALA A 804 -17.42 -26.35 -19.82
N GLY A 805 -16.78 -27.51 -20.00
CA GLY A 805 -15.85 -28.12 -19.04
C GLY A 805 -14.53 -27.34 -18.94
N GLY A 806 -13.97 -26.96 -20.09
CA GLY A 806 -12.78 -26.11 -20.16
C GLY A 806 -11.58 -26.92 -20.60
N GLY A 807 -10.57 -27.08 -19.77
CA GLY A 807 -9.51 -28.06 -19.99
C GLY A 807 -9.46 -29.04 -18.83
N GLY A 808 -9.05 -30.30 -19.01
CA GLY A 808 -9.08 -31.26 -17.92
C GLY A 808 -9.42 -32.68 -18.36
N ARG A 809 -10.22 -33.37 -17.55
CA ARG A 809 -10.90 -34.63 -17.86
C ARG A 809 -12.24 -34.55 -17.17
N ASP A 810 -13.18 -33.95 -17.87
CA ASP A 810 -14.39 -33.43 -17.27
C ASP A 810 -15.51 -34.48 -17.28
N SER A 811 -16.42 -34.40 -16.31
CA SER A 811 -17.62 -35.22 -16.20
C SER A 811 -18.84 -34.31 -16.16
N LEU A 812 -19.51 -34.15 -17.29
CA LEU A 812 -20.64 -33.24 -17.47
C LEU A 812 -21.96 -34.02 -17.54
N SER A 813 -22.97 -33.61 -16.77
CA SER A 813 -24.34 -34.16 -16.78
C SER A 813 -25.35 -33.03 -16.97
N GLY A 814 -26.16 -33.04 -18.02
CA GLY A 814 -27.26 -32.07 -18.21
C GLY A 814 -28.49 -32.41 -17.37
N ASP A 815 -28.70 -33.71 -17.12
CA ASP A 815 -29.81 -34.28 -16.35
C ASP A 815 -31.17 -34.19 -17.07
N SER A 816 -31.92 -33.08 -17.03
CA SER A 816 -33.23 -33.03 -17.70
C SER A 816 -33.54 -31.66 -18.29
N GLY A 817 -33.96 -31.63 -19.55
CA GLY A 817 -34.11 -30.42 -20.35
C GLY A 817 -33.34 -30.58 -21.67
N ASP A 818 -33.45 -29.60 -22.56
CA ASP A 818 -32.67 -29.62 -23.81
C ASP A 818 -31.30 -28.97 -23.54
N ASP A 819 -30.30 -29.77 -23.16
CA ASP A 819 -29.02 -29.31 -22.61
C ASP A 819 -27.95 -29.12 -23.69
N ARG A 820 -26.97 -28.25 -23.43
CA ARG A 820 -25.74 -28.15 -24.23
C ARG A 820 -24.51 -28.35 -23.35
N LEU A 821 -23.78 -29.44 -23.60
CA LEU A 821 -22.54 -29.79 -22.88
C LEU A 821 -21.35 -29.72 -23.84
N GLU A 822 -20.31 -28.99 -23.47
CA GLU A 822 -19.06 -28.86 -24.21
C GLU A 822 -17.91 -29.31 -23.30
N GLY A 823 -17.20 -30.40 -23.62
CA GLY A 823 -16.11 -30.94 -22.79
C GLY A 823 -14.91 -29.99 -22.79
N GLY A 824 -14.32 -29.77 -23.97
CA GLY A 824 -13.22 -28.84 -24.16
C GLY A 824 -11.92 -29.57 -24.48
N ASP A 825 -10.83 -29.24 -23.80
CA ASP A 825 -9.54 -29.93 -23.96
C ASP A 825 -9.41 -31.05 -22.92
N GLY A 826 -9.25 -32.31 -23.32
CA GLY A 826 -9.15 -33.41 -22.36
C GLY A 826 -9.80 -34.70 -22.81
N ASP A 827 -9.77 -35.72 -21.95
CA ASP A 827 -10.58 -36.93 -22.19
C ASP A 827 -11.87 -36.80 -21.35
N ASP A 828 -12.95 -36.33 -21.96
CA ASP A 828 -14.17 -35.92 -21.24
C ASP A 828 -15.27 -36.99 -21.28
N THR A 829 -16.17 -36.96 -20.29
CA THR A 829 -17.36 -37.81 -20.19
C THR A 829 -18.61 -36.94 -20.13
N LEU A 830 -19.47 -37.06 -21.13
CA LEU A 830 -20.67 -36.25 -21.30
C LEU A 830 -21.93 -37.11 -21.21
N LEU A 831 -22.88 -36.72 -20.35
CA LEU A 831 -24.21 -37.32 -20.22
C LEU A 831 -25.25 -36.22 -20.42
N GLY A 832 -25.91 -36.18 -21.58
CA GLY A 832 -26.98 -35.20 -21.84
C GLY A 832 -28.12 -35.36 -20.83
N GLY A 833 -28.80 -36.49 -20.89
CA GLY A 833 -29.82 -36.84 -19.91
C GLY A 833 -31.17 -37.03 -20.59
N ALA A 834 -32.20 -36.35 -20.11
CA ALA A 834 -33.55 -36.41 -20.65
C ALA A 834 -33.90 -35.11 -21.40
N GLY A 835 -33.91 -35.15 -22.73
CA GLY A 835 -34.27 -34.03 -23.58
C GLY A 835 -33.62 -34.21 -24.94
N ASN A 836 -33.52 -33.17 -25.75
CA ASN A 836 -32.73 -33.18 -26.98
C ASN A 836 -31.44 -32.41 -26.74
N ASP A 837 -30.37 -33.14 -26.45
CA ASP A 837 -29.14 -32.54 -25.97
C ASP A 837 -28.16 -32.26 -27.12
N THR A 838 -27.24 -31.32 -26.89
CA THR A 838 -26.09 -31.07 -27.76
C THR A 838 -24.80 -31.36 -27.00
N LEU A 839 -24.09 -32.40 -27.39
CA LEU A 839 -22.86 -32.87 -26.75
C LEU A 839 -21.66 -32.63 -27.68
N VAL A 840 -20.70 -31.83 -27.22
CA VAL A 840 -19.47 -31.50 -27.94
C VAL A 840 -18.30 -31.99 -27.10
N GLY A 841 -17.57 -33.03 -27.53
CA GLY A 841 -16.43 -33.54 -26.76
C GLY A 841 -15.27 -32.56 -26.77
N GLY A 842 -14.69 -32.32 -27.94
CA GLY A 842 -13.67 -31.30 -28.13
C GLY A 842 -12.34 -31.92 -28.55
N SER A 843 -11.25 -31.56 -27.87
CA SER A 843 -9.91 -32.09 -28.13
C SER A 843 -9.60 -33.23 -27.17
N GLY A 844 -9.56 -34.47 -27.64
CA GLY A 844 -9.04 -35.58 -26.84
C GLY A 844 -9.74 -36.88 -27.19
N THR A 845 -9.92 -37.79 -26.23
CA THR A 845 -10.75 -38.99 -26.42
C THR A 845 -11.99 -38.89 -25.54
N ASP A 846 -13.10 -38.50 -26.16
CA ASP A 846 -14.32 -38.14 -25.46
C ASP A 846 -15.36 -39.26 -25.50
N VAL A 847 -16.15 -39.34 -24.43
CA VAL A 847 -17.16 -40.38 -24.22
C VAL A 847 -18.52 -39.75 -23.99
N ALA A 848 -19.48 -40.02 -24.88
CA ALA A 848 -20.90 -39.77 -24.60
C ALA A 848 -21.54 -41.00 -23.93
N VAL A 849 -22.27 -40.78 -22.84
CA VAL A 849 -22.88 -41.83 -22.03
C VAL A 849 -24.40 -41.82 -22.18
N PHE A 850 -24.96 -43.01 -22.42
CA PHE A 850 -26.39 -43.25 -22.54
C PHE A 850 -26.83 -44.35 -21.56
N ASN A 851 -27.84 -44.06 -20.74
CA ASN A 851 -28.23 -44.94 -19.63
C ASN A 851 -29.02 -46.20 -20.08
N GLY A 852 -29.49 -46.27 -21.33
CA GLY A 852 -30.21 -47.41 -21.89
C GLY A 852 -29.32 -48.47 -22.53
N ALA A 853 -29.89 -49.58 -23.01
CA ALA A 853 -29.16 -50.59 -23.80
C ALA A 853 -29.02 -50.14 -25.25
N TYR A 854 -27.93 -50.51 -25.93
CA TYR A 854 -27.64 -50.09 -27.32
C TYR A 854 -28.83 -50.29 -28.29
N ALA A 855 -29.55 -51.40 -28.17
CA ALA A 855 -30.70 -51.72 -29.04
C ALA A 855 -31.88 -50.72 -28.94
N ASN A 856 -31.93 -49.93 -27.87
CA ASN A 856 -32.94 -48.91 -27.63
C ASN A 856 -32.67 -47.62 -28.39
N TYR A 857 -31.45 -47.44 -28.89
CA TYR A 857 -31.05 -46.22 -29.59
C TYR A 857 -31.03 -46.45 -31.11
N GLU A 858 -31.26 -45.37 -31.84
CA GLU A 858 -31.04 -45.22 -33.27
C GLU A 858 -29.89 -44.23 -33.43
N ILE A 859 -28.88 -44.56 -34.23
CA ILE A 859 -27.67 -43.75 -34.40
C ILE A 859 -27.56 -43.40 -35.88
N THR A 860 -27.65 -42.13 -36.20
CA THR A 860 -27.62 -41.62 -37.58
C THR A 860 -26.53 -40.57 -37.72
N ARG A 861 -25.90 -40.48 -38.90
CA ARG A 861 -24.88 -39.46 -39.19
C ARG A 861 -25.29 -38.66 -40.41
N ASP A 862 -25.32 -37.34 -40.27
CA ASP A 862 -25.63 -36.41 -41.37
C ASP A 862 -24.62 -35.26 -41.37
N GLY A 863 -23.95 -35.03 -42.51
CA GLY A 863 -23.01 -33.92 -42.68
C GLY A 863 -21.92 -33.75 -41.61
N GLY A 864 -21.46 -34.86 -41.00
CA GLY A 864 -20.46 -34.86 -39.93
C GLY A 864 -21.00 -34.72 -38.50
N THR A 865 -22.30 -34.50 -38.32
CA THR A 865 -22.98 -34.50 -37.01
C THR A 865 -23.57 -35.88 -36.74
N LEU A 866 -23.26 -36.43 -35.56
CA LEU A 866 -23.81 -37.70 -35.11
C LEU A 866 -25.09 -37.44 -34.32
N THR A 867 -26.18 -38.13 -34.62
CA THR A 867 -27.44 -38.04 -33.88
C THR A 867 -27.72 -39.37 -33.21
N VAL A 868 -28.01 -39.35 -31.91
CA VAL A 868 -28.37 -40.54 -31.12
C VAL A 868 -29.77 -40.35 -30.57
N ARG A 869 -30.71 -41.17 -31.03
CA ARG A 869 -32.13 -41.06 -30.69
C ARG A 869 -32.58 -42.22 -29.84
N ASP A 870 -33.16 -41.95 -28.67
CA ASP A 870 -33.80 -42.96 -27.84
C ASP A 870 -35.18 -43.34 -28.42
N LYS A 871 -35.34 -44.61 -28.81
CA LYS A 871 -36.58 -45.12 -29.42
C LYS A 871 -37.66 -45.43 -28.39
N ILE A 872 -37.30 -45.64 -27.11
CA ILE A 872 -38.23 -46.20 -26.11
C ILE A 872 -38.18 -45.54 -24.73
N GLY A 873 -37.23 -44.64 -24.47
CA GLY A 873 -37.08 -43.91 -23.21
C GLY A 873 -37.30 -42.40 -23.33
N SER A 874 -36.77 -41.65 -22.36
CA SER A 874 -36.96 -40.20 -22.21
C SER A 874 -35.73 -39.37 -22.58
N ASN A 875 -34.67 -40.00 -23.11
CA ASN A 875 -33.42 -39.34 -23.49
C ASN A 875 -33.50 -38.58 -24.82
N GLY A 876 -34.70 -38.43 -25.40
CA GLY A 876 -34.92 -37.67 -26.63
C GLY A 876 -33.97 -37.99 -27.79
N THR A 877 -33.55 -36.94 -28.49
CA THR A 877 -32.70 -37.00 -29.70
C THR A 877 -31.50 -36.09 -29.51
N ASP A 878 -30.33 -36.70 -29.29
CA ASP A 878 -29.10 -35.99 -28.95
C ASP A 878 -28.22 -35.79 -30.18
N THR A 879 -27.58 -34.62 -30.28
CA THR A 879 -26.64 -34.27 -31.34
C THR A 879 -25.22 -34.22 -30.79
N LEU A 880 -24.32 -34.96 -31.42
CA LEU A 880 -22.96 -35.22 -30.96
C LEU A 880 -21.95 -34.74 -32.02
N SER A 881 -20.90 -34.08 -31.56
CA SER A 881 -19.75 -33.70 -32.39
C SER A 881 -18.45 -33.83 -31.60
N GLY A 882 -17.37 -34.30 -32.24
CA GLY A 882 -16.08 -34.51 -31.57
C GLY A 882 -16.16 -35.51 -30.41
N ILE A 883 -16.91 -36.59 -30.58
CA ILE A 883 -17.04 -37.69 -29.61
C ILE A 883 -16.47 -38.95 -30.26
N GLU A 884 -15.54 -39.64 -29.60
CA GLU A 884 -14.90 -40.85 -30.13
C GLU A 884 -15.55 -42.14 -29.64
N GLN A 885 -16.26 -42.11 -28.51
CA GLN A 885 -16.85 -43.29 -27.91
C GLN A 885 -18.28 -43.05 -27.42
N LEU A 886 -19.15 -44.03 -27.66
CA LEU A 886 -20.51 -44.06 -27.13
C LEU A 886 -20.63 -45.22 -26.15
N THR A 887 -20.97 -44.92 -24.91
CA THR A 887 -21.19 -45.93 -23.86
C THR A 887 -22.67 -46.10 -23.60
N PHE A 888 -23.13 -47.35 -23.68
CA PHE A 888 -24.47 -47.79 -23.33
C PHE A 888 -24.41 -48.74 -22.12
N SER A 889 -25.55 -48.98 -21.48
CA SER A 889 -25.62 -49.86 -20.29
C SER A 889 -25.13 -51.31 -20.53
N ASP A 890 -25.09 -51.78 -21.79
CA ASP A 890 -24.68 -53.15 -22.14
C ASP A 890 -23.35 -53.24 -22.91
N ARG A 891 -22.82 -52.13 -23.45
CA ARG A 891 -21.58 -52.10 -24.26
C ARG A 891 -21.05 -50.68 -24.47
N THR A 892 -19.79 -50.57 -24.85
CA THR A 892 -19.19 -49.35 -25.43
C THR A 892 -18.83 -49.63 -26.89
N ILE A 893 -19.11 -48.67 -27.77
CA ILE A 893 -18.72 -48.71 -29.18
C ILE A 893 -17.91 -47.45 -29.51
N ALA A 894 -17.07 -47.53 -30.55
CA ALA A 894 -16.53 -46.32 -31.17
C ALA A 894 -17.67 -45.52 -31.80
N ALA A 895 -17.60 -44.20 -31.73
CA ALA A 895 -18.51 -43.34 -32.48
C ALA A 895 -18.28 -43.57 -33.98
N PRO A 896 -19.33 -43.71 -34.79
CA PRO A 896 -19.18 -43.92 -36.23
C PRO A 896 -18.41 -42.76 -36.88
N THR A 897 -17.21 -43.04 -37.43
CA THR A 897 -16.34 -42.03 -38.04
C THR A 897 -16.55 -41.87 -39.55
N GLY A 898 -17.11 -42.89 -40.22
CA GLY A 898 -17.41 -42.85 -41.66
C GLY A 898 -18.84 -42.42 -42.00
N PRO A 899 -19.16 -42.30 -43.30
CA PRO A 899 -20.53 -42.09 -43.77
C PRO A 899 -21.41 -43.30 -43.41
N ALA A 900 -22.74 -43.08 -43.29
CA ALA A 900 -23.68 -44.17 -43.08
C ALA A 900 -23.54 -45.25 -44.17
N PRO A 901 -23.69 -46.55 -43.84
CA PRO A 901 -23.54 -47.62 -44.82
C PRO A 901 -24.48 -47.41 -46.01
N ARG A 902 -23.99 -47.69 -47.23
CA ARG A 902 -24.70 -47.28 -48.44
C ARG A 902 -26.05 -47.98 -48.60
N LEU A 903 -26.15 -49.21 -48.09
CA LEU A 903 -27.31 -50.06 -48.17
C LEU A 903 -27.67 -50.66 -46.81
N ASP A 904 -28.29 -49.89 -45.93
CA ASP A 904 -28.84 -50.40 -44.66
C ASP A 904 -30.37 -50.56 -44.79
N PHE A 905 -30.86 -51.79 -44.87
CA PHE A 905 -32.31 -52.01 -44.99
C PHE A 905 -32.99 -51.96 -43.64
N ASP A 906 -32.36 -52.49 -42.59
CA ASP A 906 -33.00 -52.65 -41.28
C ASP A 906 -32.68 -51.51 -40.29
N GLY A 907 -31.83 -50.56 -40.68
CA GLY A 907 -31.43 -49.39 -39.90
C GLY A 907 -30.48 -49.74 -38.76
N ASN A 908 -29.75 -50.87 -38.87
CA ASN A 908 -28.89 -51.36 -37.80
C ASN A 908 -27.47 -50.74 -37.81
N GLY A 909 -27.21 -49.82 -38.75
CA GLY A 909 -25.93 -49.17 -38.95
C GLY A 909 -24.89 -50.06 -39.63
N ARG A 910 -25.31 -51.10 -40.34
CA ARG A 910 -24.43 -52.00 -41.11
C ARG A 910 -24.97 -52.14 -42.54
N ALA A 911 -24.06 -52.34 -43.47
CA ALA A 911 -24.41 -52.57 -44.86
C ALA A 911 -24.97 -53.97 -45.08
N ASP A 912 -26.11 -54.06 -45.74
CA ASP A 912 -26.80 -55.28 -46.15
C ASP A 912 -26.51 -55.64 -47.61
N LEU A 913 -26.95 -56.84 -48.04
CA LEU A 913 -26.80 -57.30 -49.42
C LEU A 913 -28.14 -57.71 -50.02
N VAL A 914 -28.42 -57.29 -51.25
CA VAL A 914 -29.59 -57.76 -52.01
C VAL A 914 -29.17 -58.70 -53.13
N TRP A 915 -29.77 -59.89 -53.14
CA TRP A 915 -29.58 -60.90 -54.16
C TRP A 915 -30.82 -61.00 -55.04
N GLN A 916 -30.62 -61.19 -56.35
CA GLN A 916 -31.69 -61.42 -57.31
C GLN A 916 -31.54 -62.76 -58.03
N ASN A 917 -32.64 -63.49 -58.21
CA ASN A 917 -32.68 -64.69 -59.05
C ASN A 917 -33.05 -64.39 -60.51
N ALA A 918 -32.91 -65.39 -61.38
CA ALA A 918 -33.24 -65.28 -62.80
C ALA A 918 -34.72 -64.93 -63.10
N GLN A 919 -35.63 -65.11 -62.14
CA GLN A 919 -37.05 -64.78 -62.25
C GLN A 919 -37.38 -63.37 -61.75
N GLY A 920 -36.40 -62.64 -61.21
CA GLY A 920 -36.55 -61.28 -60.70
C GLY A 920 -36.87 -61.18 -59.21
N GLY A 921 -36.95 -62.30 -58.49
CA GLY A 921 -37.17 -62.31 -57.05
C GLY A 921 -35.94 -61.87 -56.26
N LEU A 922 -36.17 -61.12 -55.18
CA LEU A 922 -35.16 -60.51 -54.33
C LEU A 922 -35.09 -61.20 -52.96
N THR A 923 -33.87 -61.30 -52.44
CA THR A 923 -33.60 -61.72 -51.06
C THR A 923 -32.65 -60.70 -50.43
N LEU A 924 -33.03 -60.17 -49.27
CA LEU A 924 -32.18 -59.36 -48.41
C LEU A 924 -31.33 -60.29 -47.56
N TRP A 925 -30.04 -60.01 -47.48
CA TRP A 925 -29.16 -60.55 -46.46
C TRP A 925 -28.85 -59.43 -45.49
N SER A 926 -29.47 -59.48 -44.32
CA SER A 926 -29.14 -58.59 -43.21
C SER A 926 -27.81 -59.03 -42.62
N MET A 927 -26.82 -58.14 -42.64
CA MET A 927 -25.42 -58.47 -42.34
C MET A 927 -25.07 -58.14 -40.89
N ASN A 928 -24.22 -58.97 -40.29
CA ASN A 928 -23.59 -58.72 -39.00
C ASN A 928 -22.12 -59.17 -39.09
N GLY A 929 -21.29 -58.36 -39.75
CA GLY A 929 -19.96 -58.76 -40.16
C GLY A 929 -20.02 -59.96 -41.13
N ALA A 930 -19.25 -61.01 -40.85
CA ALA A 930 -19.21 -62.20 -41.72
C ALA A 930 -20.45 -63.11 -41.60
N GLN A 931 -21.41 -62.77 -40.73
CA GLN A 931 -22.67 -63.49 -40.57
C GLN A 931 -23.79 -62.81 -41.36
N ALA A 932 -24.65 -63.58 -42.03
CA ALA A 932 -25.78 -63.03 -42.78
C ALA A 932 -27.09 -63.79 -42.54
N THR A 933 -28.19 -63.06 -42.34
CA THR A 933 -29.55 -63.62 -42.25
C THR A 933 -30.33 -63.32 -43.52
N ALA A 934 -30.76 -64.36 -44.23
CA ALA A 934 -31.46 -64.22 -45.51
C ALA A 934 -32.99 -64.13 -45.34
N THR A 935 -33.60 -63.04 -45.83
CA THR A 935 -35.04 -62.80 -45.85
C THR A 935 -35.54 -62.57 -47.27
N PHE A 936 -36.54 -63.33 -47.71
CA PHE A 936 -37.12 -63.16 -49.05
C PHE A 936 -38.00 -61.90 -49.11
N MET A 937 -37.75 -61.01 -50.08
CA MET A 937 -38.43 -59.71 -50.19
C MET A 937 -39.58 -59.67 -51.21
N GLY A 938 -39.73 -60.74 -52.00
CA GLY A 938 -40.71 -60.80 -53.09
C GLY A 938 -40.12 -60.63 -54.49
N ASP A 939 -40.99 -60.51 -55.49
CA ASP A 939 -40.64 -60.22 -56.89
C ASP A 939 -41.56 -59.13 -57.45
N ALA A 940 -41.12 -58.40 -58.47
CA ALA A 940 -41.92 -57.37 -59.14
C ALA A 940 -43.06 -57.94 -60.02
N GLY A 941 -43.35 -59.25 -59.93
CA GLY A 941 -44.39 -59.94 -60.70
C GLY A 941 -44.10 -60.12 -62.20
N SER A 942 -42.96 -59.61 -62.71
CA SER A 942 -42.56 -59.69 -64.11
C SER A 942 -41.05 -59.46 -64.28
N THR A 943 -40.43 -60.19 -65.20
CA THR A 943 -39.00 -60.02 -65.56
C THR A 943 -38.71 -58.74 -66.35
N ASP A 944 -39.75 -57.99 -66.73
CA ASP A 944 -39.60 -56.68 -67.38
C ASP A 944 -39.14 -55.60 -66.38
N TRP A 945 -39.42 -55.76 -65.10
CA TRP A 945 -39.00 -54.83 -64.06
C TRP A 945 -37.62 -55.23 -63.54
N ARG A 946 -36.73 -54.24 -63.44
CA ARG A 946 -35.42 -54.39 -62.81
C ARG A 946 -35.26 -53.34 -61.72
N PRO A 947 -34.61 -53.67 -60.59
CA PRO A 947 -34.17 -52.66 -59.65
C PRO A 947 -33.22 -51.69 -60.36
N ALA A 948 -33.41 -50.41 -60.11
CA ALA A 948 -32.68 -49.29 -60.67
C ALA A 948 -31.94 -48.48 -59.60
N GLY A 949 -32.30 -48.65 -58.33
CA GLY A 949 -31.61 -48.05 -57.18
C GLY A 949 -32.15 -48.61 -55.86
N PHE A 950 -31.31 -48.54 -54.84
CA PHE A 950 -31.64 -48.91 -53.46
C PHE A 950 -31.18 -47.80 -52.54
N LYS A 951 -32.11 -47.00 -52.02
CA LYS A 951 -31.84 -45.83 -51.17
C LYS A 951 -33.11 -45.39 -50.45
N ASP A 952 -32.97 -44.64 -49.37
CA ASP A 952 -34.11 -44.11 -48.62
C ASP A 952 -34.79 -42.96 -49.38
N PHE A 953 -35.88 -43.28 -50.08
CA PHE A 953 -36.71 -42.28 -50.77
C PHE A 953 -37.83 -41.76 -49.87
N SER A 954 -38.05 -42.38 -48.71
CA SER A 954 -39.14 -42.06 -47.80
C SER A 954 -38.72 -41.13 -46.65
N GLY A 955 -37.41 -41.07 -46.36
CA GLY A 955 -36.80 -40.31 -45.27
C GLY A 955 -36.97 -40.99 -43.90
N ASP A 956 -37.20 -42.30 -43.87
CA ASP A 956 -37.43 -43.06 -42.63
C ASP A 956 -36.19 -43.82 -42.13
N GLY A 957 -35.03 -43.55 -42.73
CA GLY A 957 -33.75 -44.15 -42.40
C GLY A 957 -33.52 -45.53 -43.02
N LYS A 958 -34.48 -46.05 -43.82
CA LYS A 958 -34.41 -47.41 -44.39
C LYS A 958 -34.32 -47.36 -45.90
N ALA A 959 -33.55 -48.29 -46.47
CA ALA A 959 -33.44 -48.38 -47.92
C ALA A 959 -34.76 -48.83 -48.60
N ASP A 960 -35.21 -48.05 -49.59
CA ASP A 960 -36.31 -48.36 -50.48
C ASP A 960 -35.82 -48.92 -51.83
N ILE A 961 -36.73 -49.51 -52.62
CA ILE A 961 -36.40 -50.07 -53.94
C ILE A 961 -37.04 -49.28 -55.06
N LEU A 962 -36.19 -48.69 -55.90
CA LEU A 962 -36.63 -48.07 -57.15
C LEU A 962 -36.60 -49.10 -58.28
N TRP A 963 -37.76 -49.39 -58.87
CA TRP A 963 -37.92 -50.30 -60.00
C TRP A 963 -38.09 -49.55 -61.31
N ARG A 964 -37.52 -50.10 -62.39
CA ARG A 964 -37.70 -49.58 -63.76
C ARG A 964 -38.09 -50.68 -64.73
N SER A 965 -39.13 -50.43 -65.52
CA SER A 965 -39.53 -51.29 -66.64
C SER A 965 -38.53 -51.15 -67.78
N GLN A 966 -38.07 -52.29 -68.31
CA GLN A 966 -37.14 -52.31 -69.44
C GLN A 966 -37.83 -51.97 -70.76
N SER A 967 -39.05 -52.45 -70.95
CA SER A 967 -39.81 -52.25 -72.19
C SER A 967 -40.48 -50.88 -72.29
N ALA A 968 -40.99 -50.33 -71.16
CA ALA A 968 -41.75 -49.09 -71.14
C ALA A 968 -40.97 -47.88 -70.58
N GLY A 969 -39.87 -48.10 -69.85
CA GLY A 969 -39.06 -47.02 -69.27
C GLY A 969 -39.64 -46.36 -68.00
N ILE A 970 -40.89 -46.68 -67.64
CA ILE A 970 -41.58 -46.18 -66.45
C ILE A 970 -40.98 -46.72 -65.14
N MET A 971 -41.24 -46.03 -64.03
CA MET A 971 -40.69 -46.34 -62.71
C MET A 971 -41.74 -46.58 -61.64
N SER A 972 -41.41 -47.44 -60.68
CA SER A 972 -42.18 -47.71 -59.48
C SER A 972 -41.25 -47.70 -58.27
N LEU A 973 -41.58 -46.95 -57.24
CA LEU A 973 -40.88 -46.95 -55.96
C LEU A 973 -41.62 -47.86 -54.97
N TRP A 974 -40.89 -48.76 -54.35
CA TRP A 974 -41.38 -49.60 -53.25
C TRP A 974 -40.73 -49.11 -51.99
N THR A 975 -41.51 -48.48 -51.10
CA THR A 975 -41.00 -48.16 -49.78
C THR A 975 -41.03 -49.40 -48.91
N MET A 976 -40.00 -49.59 -48.10
CA MET A 976 -39.75 -50.85 -47.40
C MET A 976 -39.96 -50.70 -45.89
N ASP A 977 -40.31 -51.79 -45.19
CA ASP A 977 -40.54 -51.76 -43.73
C ASP A 977 -39.26 -51.95 -42.89
N GLY A 978 -38.15 -52.25 -43.57
CA GLY A 978 -36.84 -52.56 -43.02
C GLY A 978 -36.68 -53.97 -42.46
N GLN A 979 -37.63 -54.87 -42.70
CA GLN A 979 -37.53 -56.30 -42.38
C GLN A 979 -37.73 -57.17 -43.62
N GLY A 980 -37.51 -56.58 -44.80
CA GLY A 980 -37.69 -57.21 -46.11
C GLY A 980 -39.13 -57.16 -46.65
N GLY A 981 -40.08 -56.53 -45.96
CA GLY A 981 -41.45 -56.33 -46.43
C GLY A 981 -41.67 -54.98 -47.13
N VAL A 982 -42.63 -54.93 -48.06
CA VAL A 982 -42.99 -53.71 -48.78
C VAL A 982 -44.04 -52.94 -47.97
N ALA A 983 -43.69 -51.73 -47.51
CA ALA A 983 -44.58 -50.83 -46.78
C ALA A 983 -45.58 -50.13 -47.72
N ALA A 984 -45.12 -49.57 -48.84
CA ALA A 984 -45.98 -48.97 -49.86
C ALA A 984 -45.39 -49.09 -51.27
N VAL A 985 -46.25 -48.92 -52.28
CA VAL A 985 -45.85 -48.91 -53.69
C VAL A 985 -46.42 -47.66 -54.37
N SER A 986 -45.53 -46.86 -54.96
CA SER A 986 -45.86 -45.58 -55.60
C SER A 986 -45.29 -45.49 -57.01
N ALA A 987 -45.98 -44.78 -57.91
CA ALA A 987 -45.43 -44.43 -59.22
C ALA A 987 -44.60 -43.15 -59.10
N VAL A 988 -43.40 -43.12 -59.68
CA VAL A 988 -42.48 -41.97 -59.56
C VAL A 988 -42.56 -41.05 -60.78
N GLY A 989 -42.54 -41.61 -61.99
CA GLY A 989 -42.54 -40.85 -63.24
C GLY A 989 -42.06 -41.67 -64.45
N ASP A 990 -42.00 -41.02 -65.62
CA ASP A 990 -41.52 -41.58 -66.89
C ASP A 990 -40.49 -40.61 -67.51
N PRO A 991 -39.22 -41.03 -67.74
CA PRO A 991 -38.22 -40.19 -68.41
C PRO A 991 -38.53 -39.94 -69.90
N GLY A 992 -39.64 -40.48 -70.42
CA GLY A 992 -40.17 -40.22 -71.75
C GLY A 992 -39.48 -41.01 -72.87
N SER A 993 -38.47 -41.80 -72.54
CA SER A 993 -37.74 -42.67 -73.46
C SER A 993 -36.99 -43.77 -72.71
N THR A 994 -36.92 -44.96 -73.29
CA THR A 994 -36.11 -46.06 -72.76
C THR A 994 -34.60 -45.82 -72.86
N ASP A 995 -34.17 -44.79 -73.61
CA ASP A 995 -32.77 -44.38 -73.76
C ASP A 995 -32.16 -43.83 -72.47
N TRP A 996 -32.99 -43.26 -71.59
CA TRP A 996 -32.54 -42.75 -70.30
C TRP A 996 -32.38 -43.88 -69.29
N GLN A 997 -31.19 -43.99 -68.72
CA GLN A 997 -30.83 -44.95 -67.70
C GLN A 997 -30.58 -44.23 -66.38
N VAL A 998 -31.01 -44.83 -65.27
CA VAL A 998 -30.65 -44.33 -63.94
C VAL A 998 -29.15 -44.57 -63.77
N ALA A 999 -28.41 -43.48 -63.56
CA ALA A 999 -26.98 -43.48 -63.37
C ALA A 999 -26.61 -43.60 -61.89
N ALA A 1000 -27.35 -42.92 -61.01
CA ALA A 1000 -27.20 -42.99 -59.57
C ALA A 1000 -28.49 -42.55 -58.87
N THR A 1001 -28.65 -42.99 -57.62
CA THR A 1001 -29.69 -42.51 -56.70
C THR A 1001 -29.02 -42.09 -55.39
N GLN A 1002 -28.95 -40.80 -55.12
CA GLN A 1002 -28.30 -40.18 -53.95
C GLN A 1002 -28.89 -38.79 -53.69
N ASP A 1003 -28.71 -38.22 -52.51
CA ASP A 1003 -29.14 -36.85 -52.20
C ASP A 1003 -28.14 -35.83 -52.79
N PHE A 1004 -28.44 -35.32 -53.99
CA PHE A 1004 -27.60 -34.31 -54.62
C PHE A 1004 -27.82 -32.91 -54.01
N THR A 1005 -28.96 -32.70 -53.34
CA THR A 1005 -29.35 -31.39 -52.80
C THR A 1005 -28.97 -31.17 -51.34
N GLY A 1006 -28.56 -32.21 -50.62
CA GLY A 1006 -28.25 -32.18 -49.20
C GLY A 1006 -29.47 -31.85 -48.35
N ASP A 1007 -30.67 -32.22 -48.79
CA ASP A 1007 -31.94 -31.98 -48.08
C ASP A 1007 -32.44 -33.21 -47.31
N GLY A 1008 -31.63 -34.28 -47.27
CA GLY A 1008 -31.94 -35.55 -46.64
C GLY A 1008 -32.79 -36.48 -47.52
N GLN A 1009 -33.09 -36.10 -48.78
CA GLN A 1009 -33.93 -36.89 -49.67
C GLN A 1009 -33.16 -37.43 -50.85
N THR A 1010 -33.40 -38.70 -51.17
CA THR A 1010 -32.72 -39.34 -52.31
C THR A 1010 -33.22 -38.80 -53.64
N ASP A 1011 -32.32 -38.24 -54.44
CA ASP A 1011 -32.57 -37.80 -55.83
C ASP A 1011 -32.18 -38.87 -56.86
N ILE A 1012 -32.55 -38.64 -58.13
CA ILE A 1012 -32.29 -39.58 -59.24
C ILE A 1012 -31.51 -38.90 -60.35
N LEU A 1013 -30.29 -39.37 -60.57
CA LEU A 1013 -29.45 -38.95 -61.69
C LEU A 1013 -29.67 -39.85 -62.90
N TRP A 1014 -29.94 -39.25 -64.05
CA TRP A 1014 -30.17 -39.92 -65.33
C TRP A 1014 -29.07 -39.66 -66.32
N ARG A 1015 -28.80 -40.64 -67.17
CA ARG A 1015 -27.92 -40.52 -68.33
C ARG A 1015 -28.57 -41.11 -69.58
N SER A 1016 -28.50 -40.39 -70.69
CA SER A 1016 -28.91 -40.90 -72.00
C SER A 1016 -27.86 -41.88 -72.52
N ALA A 1017 -28.28 -43.10 -72.87
CA ALA A 1017 -27.38 -44.12 -73.40
C ALA A 1017 -26.82 -43.72 -74.78
N SER A 1018 -27.66 -43.13 -75.63
CA SER A 1018 -27.28 -42.75 -77.00
C SER A 1018 -26.54 -41.41 -77.12
N GLN A 1019 -26.81 -40.46 -76.21
CA GLN A 1019 -26.25 -39.10 -76.30
C GLN A 1019 -25.22 -38.78 -75.20
N GLY A 1020 -25.20 -39.51 -74.09
CA GLY A 1020 -24.27 -39.28 -72.98
C GLY A 1020 -24.62 -38.10 -72.06
N ILE A 1021 -25.62 -37.30 -72.41
CA ILE A 1021 -26.13 -36.18 -71.62
C ILE A 1021 -26.79 -36.63 -70.32
N MET A 1022 -26.86 -35.74 -69.32
CA MET A 1022 -27.38 -36.03 -67.99
C MET A 1022 -28.53 -35.13 -67.56
N SER A 1023 -29.43 -35.70 -66.75
CA SER A 1023 -30.52 -34.97 -66.09
C SER A 1023 -30.65 -35.42 -64.64
N LEU A 1024 -30.81 -34.48 -63.73
CA LEU A 1024 -31.06 -34.74 -62.31
C LEU A 1024 -32.54 -34.50 -62.01
N TRP A 1025 -33.17 -35.47 -61.39
CA TRP A 1025 -34.53 -35.37 -60.86
C TRP A 1025 -34.43 -35.26 -59.36
N THR A 1026 -34.70 -34.07 -58.84
CA THR A 1026 -34.74 -33.85 -57.40
C THR A 1026 -36.06 -34.38 -56.85
N MET A 1027 -36.04 -35.05 -55.71
CA MET A 1027 -37.21 -35.71 -55.13
C MET A 1027 -37.78 -34.93 -53.95
N ASN A 1028 -39.05 -35.19 -53.64
CA ASN A 1028 -39.69 -34.81 -52.39
C ASN A 1028 -40.53 -36.01 -51.94
N GLY A 1029 -39.92 -36.81 -51.06
CA GLY A 1029 -40.32 -38.15 -50.68
C GLY A 1029 -40.46 -39.03 -51.91
N THR A 1030 -41.62 -39.67 -52.02
CA THR A 1030 -41.92 -40.59 -53.13
C THR A 1030 -42.27 -39.91 -54.46
N SER A 1031 -42.06 -38.60 -54.61
CA SER A 1031 -42.49 -37.82 -55.78
C SER A 1031 -41.38 -36.94 -56.36
N VAL A 1032 -41.39 -36.72 -57.68
CA VAL A 1032 -40.41 -35.84 -58.35
C VAL A 1032 -40.75 -34.37 -58.07
N ALA A 1033 -39.84 -33.64 -57.43
CA ALA A 1033 -39.99 -32.23 -57.13
C ALA A 1033 -39.61 -31.33 -58.32
N ALA A 1034 -38.49 -31.63 -58.99
CA ALA A 1034 -38.02 -30.87 -60.14
C ALA A 1034 -37.10 -31.70 -61.04
N VAL A 1035 -36.93 -31.25 -62.27
CA VAL A 1035 -36.07 -31.88 -63.29
C VAL A 1035 -35.13 -30.83 -63.86
N SER A 1036 -33.83 -31.08 -63.75
CA SER A 1036 -32.76 -30.18 -64.15
C SER A 1036 -31.78 -30.88 -65.10
N ALA A 1037 -31.16 -30.12 -66.00
CA ALA A 1037 -30.03 -30.60 -66.79
C ALA A 1037 -28.73 -30.39 -65.99
N VAL A 1038 -27.84 -31.39 -65.98
CA VAL A 1038 -26.57 -31.33 -65.21
C VAL A 1038 -25.40 -30.92 -66.10
N GLY A 1039 -25.27 -31.55 -67.27
CA GLY A 1039 -24.17 -31.32 -68.21
C GLY A 1039 -24.00 -32.43 -69.25
N ASP A 1040 -23.03 -32.26 -70.14
CA ASP A 1040 -22.64 -33.22 -71.18
C ASP A 1040 -21.11 -33.44 -71.13
N PRO A 1041 -20.61 -34.68 -70.90
CA PRO A 1041 -19.18 -34.98 -70.93
C PRO A 1041 -18.56 -34.86 -72.34
N GLY A 1042 -19.36 -34.52 -73.36
CA GLY A 1042 -18.95 -34.22 -74.73
C GLY A 1042 -18.74 -35.44 -75.62
N SER A 1043 -18.83 -36.65 -75.06
CA SER A 1043 -18.73 -37.92 -75.77
C SER A 1043 -19.30 -39.06 -74.92
N THR A 1044 -19.90 -40.06 -75.59
CA THR A 1044 -20.35 -41.29 -74.95
C THR A 1044 -19.20 -42.21 -74.49
N ASP A 1045 -17.95 -41.91 -74.87
CA ASP A 1045 -16.74 -42.61 -74.41
C ASP A 1045 -16.48 -42.39 -72.92
N TRP A 1046 -16.91 -41.25 -72.36
CA TRP A 1046 -16.87 -40.98 -70.94
C TRP A 1046 -17.98 -41.75 -70.22
N GLN A 1047 -17.57 -42.65 -69.35
CA GLN A 1047 -18.44 -43.45 -68.49
C GLN A 1047 -18.38 -42.91 -67.06
N ILE A 1048 -19.52 -42.92 -66.37
CA ILE A 1048 -19.56 -42.62 -64.95
C ILE A 1048 -18.89 -43.81 -64.24
N ALA A 1049 -17.77 -43.53 -63.58
CA ALA A 1049 -17.01 -44.51 -62.83
C ALA A 1049 -17.52 -44.63 -61.38
N ALA A 1050 -17.87 -43.51 -60.78
CA ALA A 1050 -18.47 -43.44 -59.45
C ALA A 1050 -19.30 -42.15 -59.31
N VAL A 1051 -20.27 -42.17 -58.42
CA VAL A 1051 -21.01 -40.99 -57.95
C VAL A 1051 -20.93 -41.04 -56.43
N GLU A 1052 -20.13 -40.20 -55.80
CA GLU A 1052 -19.84 -40.27 -54.36
C GLU A 1052 -19.32 -38.90 -53.89
N ASP A 1053 -19.31 -38.62 -52.60
CA ASP A 1053 -18.75 -37.37 -52.07
C ASP A 1053 -17.21 -37.42 -52.06
N PHE A 1054 -16.60 -36.94 -53.15
CA PHE A 1054 -15.15 -36.79 -53.24
C PHE A 1054 -14.67 -35.49 -52.59
N SER A 1055 -15.56 -34.52 -52.40
CA SER A 1055 -15.22 -33.18 -51.90
C SER A 1055 -15.27 -33.06 -50.37
N GLY A 1056 -15.98 -33.95 -49.70
CA GLY A 1056 -16.24 -33.94 -48.26
C GLY A 1056 -17.30 -32.92 -47.85
N ASP A 1057 -18.13 -32.44 -48.79
CA ASP A 1057 -19.16 -31.42 -48.52
C ASP A 1057 -20.54 -32.01 -48.18
N GLY A 1058 -20.62 -33.34 -48.04
CA GLY A 1058 -21.83 -34.11 -47.78
C GLY A 1058 -22.68 -34.36 -49.02
N ARG A 1059 -22.25 -33.93 -50.22
CA ARG A 1059 -23.00 -34.08 -51.46
C ARG A 1059 -22.23 -34.97 -52.46
N PRO A 1060 -22.94 -35.77 -53.27
CA PRO A 1060 -22.30 -36.62 -54.27
C PRO A 1060 -21.74 -35.84 -55.46
N ASP A 1061 -20.48 -36.11 -55.77
CA ASP A 1061 -19.76 -35.71 -56.97
C ASP A 1061 -19.77 -36.81 -58.04
N ILE A 1062 -19.40 -36.48 -59.27
CA ILE A 1062 -19.40 -37.44 -60.39
C ILE A 1062 -17.97 -37.66 -60.90
N LEU A 1063 -17.44 -38.87 -60.69
CA LEU A 1063 -16.18 -39.31 -61.26
C LEU A 1063 -16.41 -39.95 -62.64
N TRP A 1064 -15.79 -39.38 -63.66
CA TRP A 1064 -15.81 -39.88 -65.03
C TRP A 1064 -14.52 -40.59 -65.39
N ARG A 1065 -14.63 -41.60 -66.24
CA ARG A 1065 -13.50 -42.27 -66.87
C ARG A 1065 -13.74 -42.50 -68.36
N SER A 1066 -12.75 -42.16 -69.19
CA SER A 1066 -12.77 -42.49 -70.62
C SER A 1066 -12.57 -43.99 -70.82
N ALA A 1067 -13.52 -44.65 -71.49
CA ALA A 1067 -13.45 -46.08 -71.75
C ALA A 1067 -12.28 -46.46 -72.66
N SER A 1068 -11.96 -45.60 -73.64
CA SER A 1068 -10.89 -45.86 -74.60
C SER A 1068 -9.51 -45.37 -74.17
N GLN A 1069 -9.42 -44.33 -73.34
CA GLN A 1069 -8.15 -43.70 -72.96
C GLN A 1069 -7.78 -43.88 -71.49
N GLY A 1070 -8.72 -44.20 -70.61
CA GLY A 1070 -8.47 -44.40 -69.19
C GLY A 1070 -8.38 -43.12 -68.35
N ASN A 1071 -8.27 -41.95 -69.00
CA ASN A 1071 -8.27 -40.64 -68.35
C ASN A 1071 -9.48 -40.46 -67.43
N MET A 1072 -9.30 -39.74 -66.33
CA MET A 1072 -10.37 -39.42 -65.38
C MET A 1072 -10.65 -37.93 -65.26
N SER A 1073 -11.92 -37.62 -65.02
CA SER A 1073 -12.38 -36.26 -64.69
C SER A 1073 -13.38 -36.30 -63.55
N LEU A 1074 -13.18 -35.48 -62.53
CA LEU A 1074 -14.11 -35.35 -61.40
C LEU A 1074 -14.92 -34.08 -61.58
N TRP A 1075 -16.23 -34.21 -61.53
CA TRP A 1075 -17.18 -33.11 -61.57
C TRP A 1075 -17.73 -32.91 -60.17
N THR A 1076 -17.26 -31.86 -59.50
CA THR A 1076 -17.78 -31.49 -58.19
C THR A 1076 -19.17 -30.88 -58.36
N MET A 1077 -20.13 -31.39 -57.62
CA MET A 1077 -21.52 -30.93 -57.67
C MET A 1077 -21.75 -29.81 -56.65
N ASN A 1078 -22.83 -29.06 -56.83
CA ASN A 1078 -23.38 -28.16 -55.82
C ASN A 1078 -24.89 -28.09 -56.07
N GLY A 1079 -25.64 -28.95 -55.38
CA GLY A 1079 -27.05 -29.15 -55.65
C GLY A 1079 -27.24 -29.69 -57.07
N THR A 1080 -28.05 -28.99 -57.86
CA THR A 1080 -28.42 -29.45 -59.22
C THR A 1080 -27.42 -29.07 -60.31
N GLN A 1081 -26.27 -28.49 -59.98
CA GLN A 1081 -25.30 -27.97 -60.95
C GLN A 1081 -23.88 -28.46 -60.67
N VAL A 1082 -23.05 -28.50 -61.71
CA VAL A 1082 -21.61 -28.77 -61.58
C VAL A 1082 -20.90 -27.47 -61.20
N SER A 1083 -20.25 -27.47 -60.04
CA SER A 1083 -19.51 -26.31 -59.51
C SER A 1083 -18.09 -26.25 -60.03
N LYS A 1084 -17.45 -27.41 -60.24
CA LYS A 1084 -16.06 -27.54 -60.69
C LYS A 1084 -15.86 -28.79 -61.52
N VAL A 1085 -14.99 -28.70 -62.54
CA VAL A 1085 -14.52 -29.86 -63.32
C VAL A 1085 -13.00 -29.94 -63.19
N SER A 1086 -12.52 -31.05 -62.64
CA SER A 1086 -11.11 -31.32 -62.38
C SER A 1086 -10.62 -32.56 -63.13
N VAL A 1087 -9.31 -32.64 -63.36
CA VAL A 1087 -8.63 -33.82 -63.91
C VAL A 1087 -7.93 -34.53 -62.74
N VAL A 1088 -8.25 -35.81 -62.51
CA VAL A 1088 -7.78 -36.57 -61.32
C VAL A 1088 -6.49 -37.37 -61.59
N GLY A 1089 -6.11 -37.55 -62.86
CA GLY A 1089 -4.92 -38.31 -63.27
C GLY A 1089 -5.27 -39.60 -64.03
N ASP A 1090 -4.25 -40.41 -64.35
CA ASP A 1090 -4.36 -41.71 -65.05
C ASP A 1090 -3.46 -42.75 -64.34
N PRO A 1091 -3.95 -43.96 -64.01
CA PRO A 1091 -3.12 -45.05 -63.47
C PRO A 1091 -2.04 -45.55 -64.44
N GLY A 1092 -1.97 -45.00 -65.66
CA GLY A 1092 -0.91 -45.19 -66.64
C GLY A 1092 -1.10 -46.42 -67.54
N SER A 1093 -2.20 -47.14 -67.37
CA SER A 1093 -2.58 -48.30 -68.20
C SER A 1093 -4.07 -48.64 -68.02
N LEU A 1094 -4.71 -49.11 -69.10
CA LEU A 1094 -6.07 -49.65 -69.08
C LEU A 1094 -6.21 -50.99 -68.33
N ASP A 1095 -5.08 -51.64 -67.99
CA ASP A 1095 -5.06 -52.84 -67.14
C ASP A 1095 -5.56 -52.55 -65.73
N TRP A 1096 -5.38 -51.32 -65.24
CA TRP A 1096 -5.94 -50.88 -63.97
C TRP A 1096 -7.40 -50.48 -64.14
N GLN A 1097 -8.25 -51.07 -63.30
CA GLN A 1097 -9.67 -50.76 -63.21
C GLN A 1097 -9.96 -50.23 -61.81
N ILE A 1098 -10.93 -49.34 -61.71
CA ILE A 1098 -11.48 -48.94 -60.41
C ILE A 1098 -12.22 -50.17 -59.88
N ALA A 1099 -11.66 -50.73 -58.81
CA ALA A 1099 -12.21 -51.90 -58.12
C ALA A 1099 -13.35 -51.48 -57.17
N GLY A 1100 -13.32 -50.23 -56.72
CA GLY A 1100 -14.43 -49.53 -56.09
C GLY A 1100 -13.98 -48.20 -55.52
N THR A 1101 -14.93 -47.45 -54.97
CA THR A 1101 -14.70 -46.16 -54.32
C THR A 1101 -15.40 -46.18 -52.98
N ALA A 1102 -14.76 -45.64 -51.94
CA ALA A 1102 -15.31 -45.54 -50.59
C ALA A 1102 -14.34 -44.70 -49.73
N ASP A 1103 -14.80 -44.22 -48.58
CA ASP A 1103 -13.93 -43.57 -47.60
C ASP A 1103 -13.13 -44.66 -46.84
N PHE A 1104 -11.88 -44.88 -47.26
CA PHE A 1104 -11.01 -45.84 -46.61
C PHE A 1104 -10.24 -45.20 -45.46
N THR A 1105 -10.02 -43.89 -45.44
CA THR A 1105 -9.26 -43.17 -44.40
C THR A 1105 -10.11 -42.77 -43.20
N GLY A 1106 -11.43 -42.73 -43.34
CA GLY A 1106 -12.38 -42.26 -42.34
C GLY A 1106 -12.41 -40.74 -42.21
N ASP A 1107 -11.95 -40.01 -43.24
CA ASP A 1107 -11.89 -38.54 -43.23
C ASP A 1107 -13.14 -37.87 -43.84
N GLY A 1108 -14.15 -38.68 -44.19
CA GLY A 1108 -15.39 -38.24 -44.81
C GLY A 1108 -15.29 -38.03 -46.32
N GLN A 1109 -14.12 -38.23 -46.94
CA GLN A 1109 -13.92 -38.08 -48.38
C GLN A 1109 -13.78 -39.44 -49.06
N THR A 1110 -14.30 -39.56 -50.27
CA THR A 1110 -14.26 -40.82 -51.02
C THR A 1110 -12.91 -41.06 -51.68
N ASP A 1111 -12.27 -42.18 -51.36
CA ASP A 1111 -11.05 -42.66 -52.01
C ASP A 1111 -11.31 -43.57 -53.21
N ILE A 1112 -10.28 -43.81 -54.03
CA ILE A 1112 -10.33 -44.69 -55.21
C ILE A 1112 -9.45 -45.92 -55.02
N LEU A 1113 -10.07 -47.10 -54.97
CA LEU A 1113 -9.37 -48.37 -54.93
C LEU A 1113 -9.21 -48.95 -56.34
N TRP A 1114 -7.96 -49.08 -56.77
CA TRP A 1114 -7.57 -49.64 -58.06
C TRP A 1114 -7.18 -51.10 -57.96
N ARG A 1115 -7.46 -51.85 -59.02
CA ARG A 1115 -6.97 -53.23 -59.18
C ARG A 1115 -6.52 -53.51 -60.61
N SER A 1116 -5.37 -54.16 -60.74
CA SER A 1116 -4.88 -54.66 -62.03
C SER A 1116 -5.66 -55.91 -62.44
N GLN A 1117 -6.17 -55.93 -63.67
CA GLN A 1117 -6.86 -57.10 -64.22
C GLN A 1117 -5.91 -58.27 -64.44
N SER A 1118 -4.67 -57.99 -64.86
CA SER A 1118 -3.70 -59.03 -65.21
C SER A 1118 -3.01 -59.67 -63.99
N THR A 1119 -2.71 -58.90 -62.94
CA THR A 1119 -1.98 -59.40 -61.77
C THR A 1119 -2.84 -59.55 -60.53
N GLY A 1120 -3.98 -58.85 -60.44
CA GLY A 1120 -4.83 -58.80 -59.26
C GLY A 1120 -4.32 -57.86 -58.15
N THR A 1121 -3.18 -57.20 -58.34
CA THR A 1121 -2.59 -56.26 -57.36
C THR A 1121 -3.49 -55.05 -57.16
N MET A 1122 -3.50 -54.50 -55.94
CA MET A 1122 -4.35 -53.37 -55.56
C MET A 1122 -3.55 -52.13 -55.18
N SER A 1123 -4.14 -50.96 -55.42
CA SER A 1123 -3.60 -49.66 -54.98
C SER A 1123 -4.74 -48.75 -54.57
N LEU A 1124 -4.65 -48.16 -53.38
CA LEU A 1124 -5.54 -47.09 -52.95
C LEU A 1124 -4.96 -45.75 -53.39
N TRP A 1125 -5.82 -44.91 -53.97
CA TRP A 1125 -5.57 -43.49 -54.18
C TRP A 1125 -6.39 -42.75 -53.15
N GLU A 1126 -5.71 -42.19 -52.17
CA GLU A 1126 -6.26 -41.33 -51.14
C GLU A 1126 -6.57 -39.97 -51.75
N MET A 1127 -7.83 -39.56 -51.66
CA MET A 1127 -8.37 -38.37 -52.32
C MET A 1127 -8.56 -37.26 -51.29
N HIS A 1128 -7.99 -36.08 -51.54
CA HIS A 1128 -8.33 -34.86 -50.81
C HIS A 1128 -9.02 -33.89 -51.75
N GLY A 1129 -10.34 -33.90 -51.74
CA GLY A 1129 -11.19 -33.16 -52.65
C GLY A 1129 -10.97 -33.64 -54.08
N THR A 1130 -10.49 -32.72 -54.94
CA THR A 1130 -10.25 -33.03 -56.35
C THR A 1130 -8.87 -33.59 -56.65
N ASP A 1131 -8.01 -33.72 -55.65
CA ASP A 1131 -6.61 -34.05 -55.82
C ASP A 1131 -6.29 -35.44 -55.24
N VAL A 1132 -5.43 -36.20 -55.93
CA VAL A 1132 -4.87 -37.43 -55.39
C VAL A 1132 -3.78 -37.05 -54.39
N PHE A 1133 -4.08 -37.15 -53.11
CA PHE A 1133 -3.17 -36.80 -52.02
C PHE A 1133 -2.05 -37.84 -51.91
N LYS A 1134 -2.41 -39.12 -51.96
CA LYS A 1134 -1.45 -40.22 -51.75
C LYS A 1134 -1.82 -41.46 -52.53
N VAL A 1135 -0.82 -42.19 -53.01
CA VAL A 1135 -0.99 -43.49 -53.69
C VAL A 1135 -0.28 -44.56 -52.88
N GLN A 1136 -1.02 -45.58 -52.44
CA GLN A 1136 -0.53 -46.60 -51.52
C GLN A 1136 -0.93 -48.01 -51.98
N PRO A 1137 -0.06 -49.03 -51.84
CA PRO A 1137 -0.45 -50.42 -52.08
C PRO A 1137 -1.40 -50.90 -50.97
N VAL A 1138 -2.37 -51.73 -51.33
CA VAL A 1138 -3.28 -52.42 -50.39
C VAL A 1138 -3.10 -53.92 -50.55
N GLY A 1139 -3.30 -54.69 -49.47
CA GLY A 1139 -3.26 -56.14 -49.52
C GLY A 1139 -4.27 -56.71 -50.53
N ASP A 1140 -3.88 -57.76 -51.25
CA ASP A 1140 -4.75 -58.47 -52.20
C ASP A 1140 -4.85 -59.96 -51.83
N PRO A 1141 -5.91 -60.67 -52.25
CA PRO A 1141 -6.13 -62.08 -51.91
C PRO A 1141 -5.13 -63.06 -52.58
N GLY A 1142 -4.12 -62.57 -53.29
CA GLY A 1142 -3.06 -63.36 -53.93
C GLY A 1142 -3.50 -64.13 -55.16
N SER A 1143 -4.71 -63.88 -55.67
CA SER A 1143 -5.31 -64.59 -56.81
C SER A 1143 -6.26 -63.70 -57.58
N THR A 1144 -6.24 -63.83 -58.91
CA THR A 1144 -7.18 -63.13 -59.82
C THR A 1144 -8.58 -63.74 -59.81
N ASP A 1145 -8.78 -64.93 -59.23
CA ASP A 1145 -10.11 -65.56 -59.07
C ASP A 1145 -11.03 -64.76 -58.14
N TRP A 1146 -10.47 -64.01 -57.19
CA TRP A 1146 -11.25 -63.16 -56.31
C TRP A 1146 -11.48 -61.80 -56.94
N GLN A 1147 -12.72 -61.34 -56.90
CA GLN A 1147 -13.14 -59.99 -57.29
C GLN A 1147 -13.85 -59.32 -56.11
N ILE A 1148 -13.71 -58.00 -56.01
CA ILE A 1148 -14.48 -57.22 -55.05
C ILE A 1148 -15.95 -57.28 -55.47
N ALA A 1149 -16.79 -57.74 -54.55
CA ALA A 1149 -18.23 -57.82 -54.74
C ALA A 1149 -18.91 -56.52 -54.34
N LYS A 1150 -18.56 -56.00 -53.14
CA LYS A 1150 -19.02 -54.72 -52.59
C LYS A 1150 -17.96 -54.14 -51.64
N LEU A 1151 -18.03 -52.82 -51.47
CA LEU A 1151 -17.28 -52.03 -50.50
C LEU A 1151 -18.29 -51.24 -49.68
N ASP A 1152 -18.33 -51.49 -48.38
CA ASP A 1152 -19.25 -50.83 -47.45
C ASP A 1152 -18.89 -51.20 -46.00
N ASP A 1153 -19.50 -50.55 -45.02
CA ASP A 1153 -19.31 -50.90 -43.61
C ASP A 1153 -20.20 -52.08 -43.19
N PHE A 1154 -19.67 -53.31 -43.34
CA PHE A 1154 -20.38 -54.54 -42.96
C PHE A 1154 -20.28 -54.85 -41.47
N THR A 1155 -19.33 -54.23 -40.77
CA THR A 1155 -19.06 -54.46 -39.34
C THR A 1155 -19.64 -53.39 -38.41
N GLY A 1156 -20.22 -52.32 -38.95
CA GLY A 1156 -20.82 -51.21 -38.23
C GLY A 1156 -19.80 -50.43 -37.41
N ASP A 1157 -18.53 -50.44 -37.82
CA ASP A 1157 -17.44 -49.76 -37.12
C ASP A 1157 -17.08 -48.40 -37.76
N GLY A 1158 -17.85 -47.98 -38.76
CA GLY A 1158 -17.66 -46.75 -39.51
C GLY A 1158 -16.53 -46.86 -40.55
N GLN A 1159 -15.93 -48.02 -40.76
CA GLN A 1159 -14.87 -48.21 -41.75
C GLN A 1159 -15.34 -49.01 -42.95
N THR A 1160 -14.79 -48.69 -44.12
CA THR A 1160 -15.11 -49.43 -45.34
C THR A 1160 -14.48 -50.81 -45.32
N ASP A 1161 -15.30 -51.85 -45.26
CA ASP A 1161 -14.88 -53.24 -45.40
C ASP A 1161 -14.91 -53.72 -46.87
N ILE A 1162 -14.16 -54.78 -47.16
CA ILE A 1162 -14.10 -55.38 -48.51
C ILE A 1162 -14.79 -56.74 -48.52
N LEU A 1163 -15.91 -56.84 -49.23
CA LEU A 1163 -16.54 -58.13 -49.52
C LEU A 1163 -15.99 -58.71 -50.81
N TRP A 1164 -15.27 -59.81 -50.71
CA TRP A 1164 -14.70 -60.56 -51.83
C TRP A 1164 -15.62 -61.67 -52.30
N ARG A 1165 -15.64 -61.93 -53.61
CA ARG A 1165 -16.31 -63.08 -54.22
C ARG A 1165 -15.37 -63.85 -55.14
N SER A 1166 -15.29 -65.16 -54.99
CA SER A 1166 -14.57 -66.03 -55.92
C SER A 1166 -15.39 -66.22 -57.19
N GLN A 1167 -14.76 -65.99 -58.35
CA GLN A 1167 -15.38 -66.15 -59.66
C GLN A 1167 -15.68 -67.62 -59.97
N SER A 1168 -14.76 -68.51 -59.62
CA SER A 1168 -14.89 -69.94 -59.88
C SER A 1168 -15.89 -70.66 -58.98
N SER A 1169 -15.96 -70.29 -57.70
CA SER A 1169 -16.77 -70.99 -56.70
C SER A 1169 -17.99 -70.22 -56.21
N GLY A 1170 -18.04 -68.90 -56.40
CA GLY A 1170 -19.08 -68.03 -55.86
C GLY A 1170 -19.00 -67.80 -54.35
N THR A 1171 -17.99 -68.34 -53.67
CA THR A 1171 -17.77 -68.15 -52.22
C THR A 1171 -17.46 -66.70 -51.89
N LEU A 1172 -17.85 -66.29 -50.68
CA LEU A 1172 -17.69 -64.92 -50.19
C LEU A 1172 -16.71 -64.86 -49.03
N SER A 1173 -15.88 -63.82 -48.99
CA SER A 1173 -15.00 -63.53 -47.86
C SER A 1173 -15.09 -62.06 -47.51
N LEU A 1174 -15.43 -61.77 -46.26
CA LEU A 1174 -15.43 -60.41 -45.73
C LEU A 1174 -14.06 -60.10 -45.15
N TRP A 1175 -13.44 -59.03 -45.63
CA TRP A 1175 -12.24 -58.47 -45.05
C TRP A 1175 -12.63 -57.23 -44.27
N SER A 1176 -12.53 -57.29 -42.94
CA SER A 1176 -12.71 -56.10 -42.12
C SER A 1176 -11.47 -55.24 -42.19
N MET A 1177 -11.64 -53.94 -42.43
CA MET A 1177 -10.54 -53.02 -42.71
C MET A 1177 -10.32 -52.05 -41.55
N ASN A 1178 -9.10 -51.55 -41.43
CA ASN A 1178 -8.80 -50.35 -40.66
C ASN A 1178 -7.85 -49.47 -41.47
N GLY A 1179 -8.38 -48.45 -42.10
CA GLY A 1179 -7.64 -47.76 -43.15
C GLY A 1179 -7.32 -48.71 -44.31
N ILE A 1180 -6.04 -48.72 -44.70
CA ILE A 1180 -5.47 -49.64 -45.69
C ILE A 1180 -5.10 -51.03 -45.12
N THR A 1181 -5.31 -51.26 -43.82
CA THR A 1181 -4.87 -52.49 -43.15
C THR A 1181 -6.03 -53.47 -43.04
N VAL A 1182 -5.80 -54.73 -43.41
CA VAL A 1182 -6.79 -55.80 -43.17
C VAL A 1182 -6.72 -56.19 -41.69
N GLN A 1183 -7.77 -55.89 -40.92
CA GLN A 1183 -7.89 -56.33 -39.53
C GLN A 1183 -8.21 -57.83 -39.45
N SER A 1184 -9.17 -58.28 -40.26
CA SER A 1184 -9.56 -59.69 -40.32
C SER A 1184 -10.02 -60.08 -41.72
N ALA A 1185 -9.82 -61.35 -42.09
CA ALA A 1185 -10.30 -61.92 -43.34
C ALA A 1185 -11.07 -63.21 -43.02
N GLN A 1186 -12.40 -63.14 -43.08
CA GLN A 1186 -13.30 -64.23 -42.70
C GLN A 1186 -14.10 -64.72 -43.91
N MET A 1187 -14.37 -66.02 -43.97
CA MET A 1187 -15.33 -66.57 -44.93
C MET A 1187 -16.74 -66.34 -44.41
N MET A 1188 -17.68 -65.95 -45.27
CA MET A 1188 -19.07 -65.81 -44.86
C MET A 1188 -19.67 -67.17 -44.46
N ASP A 1189 -20.55 -67.17 -43.46
CA ASP A 1189 -21.26 -68.37 -43.02
C ASP A 1189 -22.42 -68.76 -43.96
N ALA A 1190 -22.97 -67.78 -44.67
CA ALA A 1190 -23.98 -67.94 -45.69
C ALA A 1190 -23.35 -68.06 -47.09
N ALA A 1191 -23.90 -68.94 -47.92
CA ALA A 1191 -23.52 -69.09 -49.32
C ALA A 1191 -24.67 -68.65 -50.24
N PRO A 1192 -24.39 -67.91 -51.32
CA PRO A 1192 -25.44 -67.50 -52.24
C PRO A 1192 -26.07 -68.73 -52.90
N GLN A 1193 -27.39 -68.72 -53.03
CA GLN A 1193 -28.10 -69.79 -53.72
C GLN A 1193 -27.69 -69.84 -55.20
N GLN A 1194 -27.65 -71.05 -55.77
CA GLN A 1194 -27.28 -71.23 -57.17
C GLN A 1194 -28.25 -70.48 -58.10
N GLY A 1195 -27.71 -69.70 -59.03
CA GLY A 1195 -28.52 -68.90 -59.97
C GLY A 1195 -28.98 -67.55 -59.44
N TRP A 1196 -28.52 -67.15 -58.25
CA TRP A 1196 -28.67 -65.80 -57.73
C TRP A 1196 -27.44 -64.95 -58.03
N SER A 1197 -27.66 -63.69 -58.35
CA SER A 1197 -26.65 -62.65 -58.55
C SER A 1197 -26.82 -61.55 -57.51
N LEU A 1198 -25.69 -61.07 -56.97
CA LEU A 1198 -25.66 -59.89 -56.13
C LEU A 1198 -25.99 -58.65 -56.98
N LEU A 1199 -26.83 -57.75 -56.47
CA LEU A 1199 -27.20 -56.48 -57.12
C LEU A 1199 -26.34 -55.31 -56.65
#